data_AF-A0A954SLT0-F1
#
_entry.id   AF-A0A954SLT0-F1
#
_cell.length_a   1.000
_cell.length_b   1.000
_cell.length_c   1.000
_cell.angle_alpha   90.00
_cell.angle_beta   90.00
_cell.angle_gamma   90.00
#
_symmetry.space_group_name_H-M   'P 1'
#
loop_
_entity.id
_entity.type
_entity.pdbx_description
1 polymer ?
#
loop_
_entity_poly.entity_id
_entity_poly.type
_entity_poly.pdbx_seq_one_letter_code
_entity_poly.pdbx_strand_id
1 'polypeptide(L)'
;QTIREIPHAGWIPSTGFFDHYQVNVKDGDSVKVDFYNTIDQSGSIEGTIWNDANGDGFQDPTESGLAGWTVYLDDNNNSIQDPTEPFTTTDANGDYFFASVHAGNHRVREVLQAGWDLSDGFDASYNVYVSIGGTTFVDFYNLTPEAGSVSGTLWDDLDGNGSLSGSETGLVGWTVFSDVNSNGLLDVGEPFATTDANGDYTIFGVAYGSASISEVIQPGWLPTNTVGGTTSVYLLNGENLTGIDFGNRERQEATISGVAFNDRNKDGVRDPDEPGLSGITVYLDINNNGLLDAGEPSAVTSIDLYYTPGVDEAGTYSFDHLPKGTYHVREILTDVFNATPAAVQHQTVTLGPVDQTNIDFANRYRPSEIHGIIFDDADGDHVRDSWEAVRSGVTVYIDLDRDDVYDVGEPTTVSGVDGSYHFYELEYGSYVVRSVLEPDDEHTYPQTGGGILWPAGVSNPAIGNVTPTSITTSLAKDESYLQTVSITLPNSGGITNMVDVFLLFDDTGSFTANSPIVRAAFPTIISTLQTALPGIDLGFGVGRLEEYGSFASENATGRPFILNQPIITSDTVGFSTSIQAALDRTAPGYGGDTPETDIEALFQLVTGLGFDGNNNGSFLDSGPAGLASTQLTPGNSGDVPNFGSFVADPANNVLPAAGTIGGAGFRPGALPIILTATDTGFAYQPKGETSITGVGGLTLPLSQLTQASRGTTPFNYGAGIQETVTGLNALGALVIGLGTNPQATLDPRQGLEALASLTGSINRSTTTIANGTADPIAPGDPFYFQISSGFGGTVADGVINAIQNAVTNVAMDITVR
;
A
#
# COMPACT_ATOMS: atom_id res chain seq x y z
N GLN A 1 -41.41 65.25 73.18
CA GLN A 1 -42.32 64.88 72.07
C GLN A 1 -41.54 63.99 71.10
N THR A 2 -42.16 62.98 70.49
CA THR A 2 -41.53 62.17 69.44
C THR A 2 -42.00 62.69 68.09
N ILE A 3 -41.06 63.07 67.24
CA ILE A 3 -41.33 63.46 65.86
C ILE A 3 -40.97 62.24 65.01
N ARG A 4 -41.93 61.78 64.20
CA ARG A 4 -41.75 60.68 63.25
C ARG A 4 -41.95 61.23 61.86
N GLU A 5 -41.10 60.83 60.92
CA GLU A 5 -41.41 61.03 59.51
C GLU A 5 -42.36 59.94 59.02
N ILE A 6 -43.05 60.24 57.92
CA ILE A 6 -43.72 59.24 57.10
C ILE A 6 -42.94 59.26 55.78
N PRO A 7 -42.05 58.28 55.55
CA PRO A 7 -41.23 58.27 54.34
C PRO A 7 -42.10 58.22 53.08
N HIS A 8 -41.62 58.84 52.01
CA HIS A 8 -42.22 58.67 50.69
C HIS A 8 -42.04 57.20 50.25
N ALA A 9 -43.01 56.64 49.53
CA ALA A 9 -42.89 55.26 49.05
C ALA A 9 -41.59 55.05 48.27
N GLY A 10 -40.84 53.98 48.58
CA GLY A 10 -39.54 53.66 48.01
C GLY A 10 -38.34 54.37 48.65
N TRP A 11 -38.56 55.15 49.71
CA TRP A 11 -37.49 55.81 50.47
C TRP A 11 -37.39 55.22 51.87
N ILE A 12 -36.16 54.95 52.31
CA ILE A 12 -35.82 54.45 53.64
C ILE A 12 -34.85 55.42 54.33
N PRO A 13 -34.78 55.46 55.68
CA PRO A 13 -33.76 56.24 56.37
C PRO A 13 -32.36 55.84 55.88
N SER A 14 -31.55 56.84 55.52
CA SER A 14 -30.15 56.64 55.19
C SER A 14 -29.43 55.97 56.37
N THR A 15 -28.44 55.12 56.08
CA THR A 15 -27.69 54.37 57.09
C THR A 15 -27.21 55.28 58.23
N GLY A 16 -27.61 54.96 59.47
CA GLY A 16 -27.27 55.73 60.67
C GLY A 16 -28.27 56.82 61.07
N PHE A 17 -29.35 57.02 60.30
CA PHE A 17 -30.46 57.91 60.62
C PHE A 17 -31.73 57.11 60.95
N PHE A 18 -32.69 57.75 61.60
CA PHE A 18 -33.90 57.10 62.09
C PHE A 18 -35.14 57.77 61.50
N ASP A 19 -36.20 56.98 61.34
CA ASP A 19 -37.54 57.46 60.97
C ASP A 19 -38.22 58.25 62.12
N HIS A 20 -37.56 58.34 63.28
CA HIS A 20 -38.06 59.08 64.44
C HIS A 20 -36.95 59.66 65.31
N TYR A 21 -37.23 60.82 65.88
CA TYR A 21 -36.37 61.49 66.85
C TYR A 21 -37.18 61.93 68.07
N GLN A 22 -36.63 61.74 69.26
CA GLN A 22 -37.20 62.31 70.49
C GLN A 22 -36.61 63.69 70.75
N VAL A 23 -37.48 64.68 70.96
CA VAL A 23 -37.09 66.06 71.29
C VAL A 23 -37.78 66.56 72.56
N ASN A 24 -37.08 67.36 73.36
CA ASN A 24 -37.63 68.02 74.53
C ASN A 24 -37.74 69.53 74.24
N VAL A 25 -38.93 70.10 74.36
CA VAL A 25 -39.23 71.52 74.05
C VAL A 25 -40.04 72.17 75.17
N LYS A 26 -39.75 73.45 75.48
CA LYS A 26 -40.51 74.30 76.42
C LYS A 26 -41.27 75.40 75.68
N ASP A 27 -42.11 76.16 76.40
CA ASP A 27 -42.91 77.23 75.82
C ASP A 27 -42.03 78.32 75.19
N GLY A 28 -42.25 78.61 73.91
CA GLY A 28 -41.45 79.53 73.10
C GLY A 28 -40.22 78.93 72.39
N ASP A 29 -39.86 77.66 72.62
CA ASP A 29 -38.73 77.01 71.93
C ASP A 29 -39.07 76.63 70.48
N SER A 30 -38.04 76.57 69.62
CA SER A 30 -38.10 75.92 68.31
C SER A 30 -36.94 74.94 68.15
N VAL A 31 -37.22 73.73 67.67
CA VAL A 31 -36.22 72.67 67.43
C VAL A 31 -36.34 72.20 65.98
N LYS A 32 -35.20 72.10 65.29
CA LYS A 32 -35.11 71.54 63.94
C LYS A 32 -34.76 70.06 64.04
N VAL A 33 -35.51 69.22 63.33
CA VAL A 33 -35.22 67.80 63.12
C VAL A 33 -35.16 67.59 61.61
N ASP A 34 -34.03 67.12 61.12
CA ASP A 34 -33.83 66.76 59.72
C ASP A 34 -33.86 65.24 59.59
N PHE A 35 -34.64 64.72 58.64
CA PHE A 35 -34.65 63.31 58.28
C PHE A 35 -33.87 63.11 56.98
N TYR A 36 -33.02 62.09 56.95
CA TYR A 36 -32.19 61.76 55.80
C TYR A 36 -32.68 60.44 55.25
N ASN A 37 -33.27 60.49 54.06
CA ASN A 37 -33.75 59.31 53.36
C ASN A 37 -32.90 59.03 52.12
N THR A 38 -32.75 57.76 51.79
CA THR A 38 -32.22 57.27 50.52
C THR A 38 -33.30 56.45 49.82
N ILE A 39 -33.19 56.29 48.51
CA ILE A 39 -34.01 55.32 47.78
C ILE A 39 -33.61 53.93 48.28
N ASP A 40 -34.60 53.07 48.54
CA ASP A 40 -34.37 51.65 48.79
C ASP A 40 -33.70 51.05 47.55
N GLN A 41 -32.43 50.68 47.68
CA GLN A 41 -31.63 50.10 46.60
C GLN A 41 -31.71 48.58 46.57
N SER A 42 -32.77 48.00 47.12
CA SER A 42 -32.92 46.56 47.23
C SER A 42 -33.82 46.00 46.12
N GLY A 43 -33.62 44.75 45.74
CA GLY A 43 -34.53 43.91 44.97
C GLY A 43 -34.91 42.66 45.78
N SER A 44 -35.37 41.62 45.09
CA SER A 44 -35.62 40.30 45.67
C SER A 44 -34.97 39.19 44.85
N ILE A 45 -34.75 38.06 45.52
CA ILE A 45 -34.41 36.79 44.90
C ILE A 45 -35.49 35.79 45.30
N GLU A 46 -36.03 35.07 44.35
CA GLU A 46 -37.01 34.00 44.58
C GLU A 46 -36.65 32.80 43.72
N GLY A 47 -37.20 31.65 44.04
CA GLY A 47 -37.01 30.46 43.22
C GLY A 47 -37.50 29.23 43.95
N THR A 48 -37.23 28.09 43.34
CA THR A 48 -37.74 26.81 43.78
C THR A 48 -36.63 25.78 43.86
N ILE A 49 -36.73 24.90 44.86
CA ILE A 49 -35.95 23.66 44.92
C ILE A 49 -36.95 22.53 44.73
N TRP A 50 -36.71 21.65 43.77
CA TRP A 50 -37.57 20.48 43.55
C TRP A 50 -36.77 19.21 43.31
N ASN A 51 -37.48 18.09 43.42
CA ASN A 51 -36.96 16.77 43.09
C ASN A 51 -37.06 16.54 41.59
N ASP A 52 -35.96 16.77 40.88
CA ASP A 52 -35.77 16.40 39.48
C ASP A 52 -35.55 14.88 39.41
N ALA A 53 -36.64 14.14 39.56
CA ALA A 53 -36.62 12.71 39.84
C ALA A 53 -36.05 11.91 38.67
N ASN A 54 -36.23 12.38 37.44
CA ASN A 54 -35.67 11.78 36.24
C ASN A 54 -34.31 12.39 35.83
N GLY A 55 -33.90 13.52 36.41
CA GLY A 55 -32.62 14.17 36.14
C GLY A 55 -32.55 14.89 34.79
N ASP A 56 -33.70 15.27 34.20
CA ASP A 56 -33.76 15.94 32.89
C ASP A 56 -33.66 17.48 32.98
N GLY A 57 -33.68 18.03 34.19
CA GLY A 57 -33.59 19.46 34.45
C GLY A 57 -34.88 20.24 34.20
N PHE A 58 -36.01 19.57 33.96
CA PHE A 58 -37.32 20.17 33.77
C PHE A 58 -38.29 19.70 34.85
N GLN A 59 -38.92 20.66 35.54
CA GLN A 59 -39.92 20.31 36.54
C GLN A 59 -41.16 19.66 35.90
N ASP A 60 -41.26 18.34 36.02
CA ASP A 60 -42.39 17.57 35.55
C ASP A 60 -43.60 17.69 36.51
N PRO A 61 -44.85 17.48 36.04
CA PRO A 61 -46.04 17.54 36.92
C PRO A 61 -46.02 16.55 38.10
N THR A 62 -45.18 15.50 38.01
CA THR A 62 -44.99 14.50 39.07
C THR A 62 -43.87 14.85 40.04
N GLU A 63 -43.08 15.88 39.74
CA GLU A 63 -41.92 16.30 40.51
C GLU A 63 -42.32 17.34 41.56
N SER A 64 -42.08 16.99 42.81
CA SER A 64 -42.51 17.79 43.94
C SER A 64 -41.42 18.76 44.37
N GLY A 65 -41.83 19.95 44.79
CA GLY A 65 -40.94 20.87 45.51
C GLY A 65 -40.42 20.27 46.80
N LEU A 66 -39.21 20.67 47.16
CA LEU A 66 -38.44 20.15 48.29
C LEU A 66 -38.50 21.11 49.46
N ALA A 67 -39.30 20.77 50.47
CA ALA A 67 -39.55 21.60 51.64
C ALA A 67 -38.43 21.56 52.68
N GLY A 68 -38.16 22.70 53.34
CA GLY A 68 -37.20 22.82 54.43
C GLY A 68 -35.72 22.81 54.01
N TRP A 69 -35.44 22.99 52.72
CA TRP A 69 -34.08 23.13 52.19
C TRP A 69 -33.54 24.52 52.44
N THR A 70 -32.26 24.63 52.81
CA THR A 70 -31.64 25.92 53.16
C THR A 70 -31.01 26.54 51.92
N VAL A 71 -31.33 27.80 51.65
CA VAL A 71 -30.69 28.63 50.63
C VAL A 71 -30.07 29.84 51.31
N TYR A 72 -28.89 30.26 50.91
CA TYR A 72 -28.18 31.42 51.47
C TYR A 72 -27.42 32.22 50.42
N LEU A 73 -27.08 33.46 50.77
CA LEU A 73 -26.21 34.32 49.97
C LEU A 73 -24.76 34.13 50.45
N ASP A 74 -23.95 33.48 49.62
CA ASP A 74 -22.54 33.13 49.88
C ASP A 74 -21.64 34.35 49.60
N ASP A 75 -21.74 35.34 50.49
CA ASP A 75 -21.14 36.67 50.33
C ASP A 75 -19.61 36.61 50.29
N ASN A 76 -19.01 35.66 51.00
CA ASN A 76 -17.56 35.48 51.07
C ASN A 76 -17.03 34.37 50.14
N ASN A 77 -17.93 33.69 49.43
CA ASN A 77 -17.63 32.66 48.45
C ASN A 77 -16.84 31.45 49.02
N ASN A 78 -17.15 31.03 50.25
CA ASN A 78 -16.47 29.93 50.92
C ASN A 78 -17.25 28.60 50.86
N SER A 79 -18.45 28.60 50.25
CA SER A 79 -19.33 27.41 50.15
C SER A 79 -19.81 26.84 51.49
N ILE A 80 -19.78 27.65 52.55
CA ILE A 80 -20.26 27.31 53.90
C ILE A 80 -21.21 28.40 54.35
N GLN A 81 -22.40 28.04 54.83
CA GLN A 81 -23.33 29.01 55.39
C GLN A 81 -22.76 29.61 56.69
N ASP A 82 -22.35 30.88 56.65
CA ASP A 82 -21.88 31.60 57.82
C ASP A 82 -23.05 32.25 58.60
N PRO A 83 -22.97 32.38 59.94
CA PRO A 83 -24.05 32.98 60.74
C PRO A 83 -24.41 34.43 60.38
N THR A 84 -23.54 35.11 59.63
CA THR A 84 -23.72 36.50 59.17
C THR A 84 -24.36 36.60 57.79
N GLU A 85 -24.49 35.50 57.06
CA GLU A 85 -25.03 35.48 55.71
C GLU A 85 -26.56 35.38 55.75
N PRO A 86 -27.27 36.14 54.89
CA PRO A 86 -28.70 35.98 54.72
C PRO A 86 -29.03 34.55 54.26
N PHE A 87 -29.98 33.90 54.94
CA PHE A 87 -30.48 32.60 54.54
C PHE A 87 -32.00 32.52 54.70
N THR A 88 -32.61 31.58 53.99
CA THR A 88 -34.02 31.24 54.07
C THR A 88 -34.18 29.72 53.93
N THR A 89 -35.38 29.22 54.17
CA THR A 89 -35.73 27.82 53.92
C THR A 89 -36.92 27.73 52.99
N THR A 90 -36.92 26.74 52.11
CA THR A 90 -38.03 26.46 51.21
C THR A 90 -39.31 26.09 51.96
N ASP A 91 -40.45 26.46 51.41
CA ASP A 91 -41.77 26.13 51.97
C ASP A 91 -42.28 24.75 51.50
N ALA A 92 -43.56 24.43 51.76
CA ALA A 92 -44.15 23.13 51.40
C ALA A 92 -44.19 22.84 49.89
N ASN A 93 -44.09 23.86 49.04
CA ASN A 93 -44.05 23.75 47.58
C ASN A 93 -42.61 23.84 47.04
N GLY A 94 -41.59 23.92 47.91
CA GLY A 94 -40.21 24.10 47.49
C GLY A 94 -39.82 25.55 47.21
N ASP A 95 -40.73 26.52 47.42
CA ASP A 95 -40.50 27.92 47.10
C ASP A 95 -39.64 28.59 48.19
N TYR A 96 -38.66 29.41 47.80
CA TYR A 96 -37.90 30.26 48.72
C TYR A 96 -37.87 31.71 48.26
N PHE A 97 -37.67 32.62 49.23
CA PHE A 97 -37.72 34.06 48.99
C PHE A 97 -36.74 34.82 49.89
N PHE A 98 -35.92 35.66 49.27
CA PHE A 98 -35.12 36.70 49.92
C PHE A 98 -35.72 38.07 49.64
N ALA A 99 -36.27 38.68 50.68
CA ALA A 99 -36.72 40.06 50.64
C ALA A 99 -35.55 41.03 50.79
N SER A 100 -35.63 42.19 50.12
CA SER A 100 -34.74 43.33 50.33
C SER A 100 -33.24 43.00 50.21
N VAL A 101 -32.87 42.27 49.15
CA VAL A 101 -31.48 41.99 48.78
C VAL A 101 -30.88 43.23 48.11
N HIS A 102 -29.73 43.71 48.58
CA HIS A 102 -29.10 44.91 48.00
C HIS A 102 -28.85 44.73 46.49
N ALA A 103 -29.07 45.74 45.66
CA ALA A 103 -28.79 45.63 44.23
C ALA A 103 -27.28 45.41 43.97
N GLY A 104 -26.96 44.50 43.06
CA GLY A 104 -25.58 44.09 42.79
C GLY A 104 -25.45 42.61 42.44
N ASN A 105 -24.21 42.15 42.29
CA ASN A 105 -23.92 40.73 42.10
C ASN A 105 -23.99 40.00 43.44
N HIS A 106 -24.70 38.88 43.46
CA HIS A 106 -24.82 37.96 44.59
C HIS A 106 -24.52 36.55 44.14
N ARG A 107 -24.02 35.72 45.06
CA ARG A 107 -23.91 34.27 44.84
C ARG A 107 -24.95 33.57 45.70
N VAL A 108 -25.97 33.01 45.05
CA VAL A 108 -27.04 32.26 45.72
C VAL A 108 -26.61 30.80 45.76
N ARG A 109 -26.76 30.14 46.91
CA ARG A 109 -26.33 28.75 47.10
C ARG A 109 -27.32 27.98 47.96
N GLU A 110 -27.56 26.73 47.61
CA GLU A 110 -28.28 25.79 48.47
C GLU A 110 -27.34 24.94 49.34
N VAL A 111 -27.87 24.43 50.44
CA VAL A 111 -27.21 23.39 51.24
C VAL A 111 -27.75 22.03 50.81
N LEU A 112 -26.98 21.32 49.97
CA LEU A 112 -27.32 19.97 49.51
C LEU A 112 -27.48 19.00 50.70
N GLN A 113 -28.60 18.28 50.74
CA GLN A 113 -28.91 17.35 51.82
C GLN A 113 -28.28 15.97 51.60
N ALA A 114 -27.96 15.27 52.69
CA ALA A 114 -27.42 13.92 52.61
C ALA A 114 -28.41 12.95 51.92
N GLY A 115 -27.91 12.20 50.94
CA GLY A 115 -28.72 11.26 50.13
C GLY A 115 -29.35 11.88 48.88
N TRP A 116 -29.08 13.16 48.62
CA TRP A 116 -29.42 13.84 47.39
C TRP A 116 -28.16 14.20 46.62
N ASP A 117 -28.26 14.16 45.30
CA ASP A 117 -27.25 14.68 44.37
C ASP A 117 -27.86 15.82 43.54
N LEU A 118 -26.99 16.65 42.97
CA LEU A 118 -27.38 17.64 41.98
C LEU A 118 -27.70 16.93 40.67
N SER A 119 -28.73 17.40 39.96
CA SER A 119 -28.95 17.00 38.57
C SER A 119 -27.73 17.35 37.73
N ASP A 120 -27.37 16.46 36.81
CA ASP A 120 -26.16 16.65 36.01
C ASP A 120 -26.27 17.91 35.12
N GLY A 121 -25.18 18.66 35.05
CA GLY A 121 -25.15 19.98 34.41
C GLY A 121 -25.68 21.15 35.27
N PHE A 122 -26.17 20.91 36.48
CA PHE A 122 -26.61 21.94 37.43
C PHE A 122 -25.64 22.10 38.61
N ASP A 123 -25.69 23.24 39.29
CA ASP A 123 -24.77 23.60 40.38
C ASP A 123 -25.57 23.94 41.63
N ALA A 124 -25.03 23.62 42.80
CA ALA A 124 -25.57 24.08 44.08
C ALA A 124 -25.44 25.60 44.26
N SER A 125 -24.85 26.33 43.31
CA SER A 125 -24.69 27.79 43.38
C SER A 125 -24.72 28.53 42.05
N TYR A 126 -25.32 29.73 42.05
CA TYR A 126 -25.43 30.60 40.87
C TYR A 126 -25.01 32.04 41.21
N ASN A 127 -24.27 32.67 40.29
CA ASN A 127 -23.98 34.10 40.35
C ASN A 127 -25.10 34.86 39.65
N VAL A 128 -25.75 35.79 40.35
CA VAL A 128 -26.88 36.56 39.84
C VAL A 128 -26.75 38.05 40.10
N TYR A 129 -27.41 38.85 39.28
CA TYR A 129 -27.47 40.30 39.45
C TYR A 129 -28.86 40.74 39.91
N VAL A 130 -28.95 41.29 41.11
CA VAL A 130 -30.18 41.86 41.66
C VAL A 130 -30.29 43.33 41.24
N SER A 131 -31.39 43.69 40.61
CA SER A 131 -31.70 45.07 40.23
C SER A 131 -32.58 45.76 41.27
N ILE A 132 -32.49 47.10 41.36
CA ILE A 132 -33.29 47.89 42.30
C ILE A 132 -34.78 47.72 41.97
N GLY A 133 -35.56 47.24 42.95
CA GLY A 133 -37.00 46.97 42.82
C GLY A 133 -37.35 45.79 41.89
N GLY A 134 -36.35 45.07 41.38
CA GLY A 134 -36.54 43.90 40.52
C GLY A 134 -36.48 42.59 41.28
N THR A 135 -36.97 41.55 40.64
CA THR A 135 -36.99 40.17 41.15
C THR A 135 -36.10 39.30 40.27
N THR A 136 -35.22 38.53 40.90
CA THR A 136 -34.31 37.59 40.24
C THR A 136 -34.72 36.17 40.58
N PHE A 137 -34.82 35.29 39.59
CA PHE A 137 -35.23 33.90 39.79
C PHE A 137 -34.03 32.98 39.77
N VAL A 138 -33.90 32.11 40.77
CA VAL A 138 -32.82 31.11 40.87
C VAL A 138 -33.39 29.79 41.36
N ASP A 139 -33.28 28.78 40.52
CA ASP A 139 -33.84 27.45 40.77
C ASP A 139 -32.73 26.43 41.04
N PHE A 140 -33.03 25.40 41.84
CA PHE A 140 -32.12 24.30 42.14
C PHE A 140 -32.77 22.94 41.87
N TYR A 141 -31.96 22.02 41.34
CA TYR A 141 -32.39 20.78 40.70
C TYR A 141 -31.67 19.64 41.43
N ASN A 142 -32.41 18.92 42.27
CA ASN A 142 -31.86 17.86 43.10
C ASN A 142 -32.56 16.55 42.82
N LEU A 143 -31.85 15.45 42.94
CA LEU A 143 -32.38 14.11 42.72
C LEU A 143 -31.91 13.13 43.79
N THR A 144 -32.63 12.02 43.94
CA THR A 144 -32.14 10.85 44.66
C THR A 144 -31.56 9.86 43.65
N PRO A 145 -30.25 9.52 43.72
CA PRO A 145 -29.61 8.61 42.79
C PRO A 145 -30.33 7.27 42.66
N GLU A 146 -30.78 6.96 41.45
CA GLU A 146 -31.38 5.69 41.08
C GLU A 146 -30.67 5.13 39.84
N ALA A 147 -30.15 3.91 39.97
CA ALA A 147 -29.47 3.24 38.88
C ALA A 147 -30.50 2.79 37.83
N GLY A 148 -30.18 3.02 36.56
CA GLY A 148 -31.02 2.63 35.44
C GLY A 148 -30.63 1.27 34.83
N SER A 149 -31.07 1.06 33.60
CA SER A 149 -30.69 -0.10 32.79
C SER A 149 -30.35 0.29 31.36
N VAL A 150 -29.51 -0.51 30.71
CA VAL A 150 -29.15 -0.38 29.30
C VAL A 150 -29.44 -1.71 28.59
N SER A 151 -30.09 -1.64 27.43
CA SER A 151 -30.47 -2.81 26.63
C SER A 151 -30.27 -2.61 25.13
N GLY A 152 -30.12 -3.73 24.44
CA GLY A 152 -30.03 -3.80 22.99
C GLY A 152 -29.69 -5.21 22.52
N THR A 153 -29.12 -5.31 21.32
CA THR A 153 -28.95 -6.57 20.59
C THR A 153 -27.50 -6.76 20.16
N LEU A 154 -26.97 -7.97 20.33
CA LEU A 154 -25.74 -8.41 19.66
C LEU A 154 -26.10 -9.30 18.46
N TRP A 155 -25.52 -9.05 17.29
CA TRP A 155 -25.78 -9.85 16.09
C TRP A 155 -24.53 -10.18 15.29
N ASP A 156 -24.66 -11.25 14.48
CA ASP A 156 -23.67 -11.68 13.50
C ASP A 156 -23.81 -10.79 12.25
N ASP A 157 -22.91 -9.83 12.11
CA ASP A 157 -22.82 -8.92 10.97
C ASP A 157 -22.12 -9.62 9.79
N LEU A 158 -22.93 -10.39 9.05
CA LEU A 158 -22.46 -11.26 7.98
C LEU A 158 -21.80 -10.50 6.81
N ASP A 159 -22.23 -9.27 6.52
CA ASP A 159 -21.70 -8.48 5.42
C ASP A 159 -20.66 -7.43 5.87
N GLY A 160 -20.55 -7.19 7.18
CA GLY A 160 -19.58 -6.29 7.80
C GLY A 160 -19.91 -4.81 7.64
N ASN A 161 -21.18 -4.45 7.37
CA ASN A 161 -21.60 -3.08 7.13
C ASN A 161 -21.91 -2.29 8.42
N GLY A 162 -21.89 -2.94 9.59
CA GLY A 162 -22.16 -2.35 10.90
C GLY A 162 -23.63 -2.03 11.18
N SER A 163 -24.57 -2.58 10.41
CA SER A 163 -26.01 -2.31 10.49
C SER A 163 -26.82 -3.61 10.46
N LEU A 164 -27.68 -3.82 11.46
CA LEU A 164 -28.52 -5.01 11.53
C LEU A 164 -29.49 -5.12 10.35
N SER A 165 -29.33 -6.14 9.52
CA SER A 165 -30.25 -6.51 8.43
C SER A 165 -31.18 -7.66 8.82
N GLY A 166 -32.32 -7.79 8.14
CA GLY A 166 -33.31 -8.84 8.46
C GLY A 166 -32.86 -10.29 8.20
N SER A 167 -31.68 -10.48 7.60
CA SER A 167 -31.03 -11.78 7.37
C SER A 167 -30.01 -12.16 8.43
N GLU A 168 -29.61 -11.23 9.29
CA GLU A 168 -28.60 -11.44 10.32
C GLU A 168 -29.24 -11.95 11.61
N THR A 169 -28.50 -12.77 12.35
CA THR A 169 -29.00 -13.47 13.54
C THR A 169 -28.34 -12.95 14.80
N GLY A 170 -29.10 -12.95 15.89
CA GLY A 170 -28.57 -12.61 17.21
C GLY A 170 -27.49 -13.57 17.72
N LEU A 171 -26.51 -13.04 18.43
CA LEU A 171 -25.41 -13.79 19.02
C LEU A 171 -25.75 -14.16 20.47
N VAL A 172 -26.00 -15.44 20.73
CA VAL A 172 -26.40 -15.97 22.05
C VAL A 172 -25.21 -16.20 23.00
N GLY A 173 -25.38 -15.85 24.28
CA GLY A 173 -24.41 -16.13 25.34
C GLY A 173 -23.20 -15.19 25.40
N TRP A 174 -23.23 -14.10 24.64
CA TRP A 174 -22.20 -13.05 24.66
C TRP A 174 -22.40 -12.12 25.86
N THR A 175 -21.32 -11.53 26.36
CA THR A 175 -21.36 -10.68 27.57
C THR A 175 -21.23 -9.21 27.22
N VAL A 176 -22.11 -8.38 27.78
CA VAL A 176 -22.05 -6.91 27.68
C VAL A 176 -22.05 -6.35 29.10
N PHE A 177 -21.25 -5.32 29.36
CA PHE A 177 -21.06 -4.76 30.68
C PHE A 177 -20.93 -3.25 30.66
N SER A 178 -21.19 -2.61 31.80
CA SER A 178 -20.88 -1.21 32.03
C SER A 178 -19.44 -1.12 32.53
N ASP A 179 -18.55 -0.61 31.68
CA ASP A 179 -17.13 -0.43 31.96
C ASP A 179 -16.95 0.83 32.82
N VAL A 180 -16.90 0.65 34.13
CA VAL A 180 -16.95 1.74 35.12
C VAL A 180 -15.61 2.46 35.20
N ASN A 181 -14.51 1.76 34.89
CA ASN A 181 -13.16 2.30 34.98
C ASN A 181 -12.51 2.60 33.62
N SER A 182 -13.22 2.33 32.53
CA SER A 182 -12.83 2.59 31.14
C SER A 182 -11.58 1.83 30.71
N ASN A 183 -11.39 0.59 31.18
CA ASN A 183 -10.24 -0.23 30.82
C ASN A 183 -10.51 -1.28 29.71
N GLY A 184 -11.77 -1.40 29.27
CA GLY A 184 -12.20 -2.35 28.24
C GLY A 184 -12.26 -3.81 28.69
N LEU A 185 -12.20 -4.09 29.99
CA LEU A 185 -12.23 -5.43 30.57
C LEU A 185 -13.34 -5.53 31.62
N LEU A 186 -14.07 -6.64 31.61
CA LEU A 186 -15.05 -6.91 32.65
C LEU A 186 -14.35 -7.19 33.99
N ASP A 187 -14.51 -6.28 34.94
CA ASP A 187 -13.95 -6.34 36.28
C ASP A 187 -14.95 -6.79 37.36
N VAL A 188 -14.41 -7.18 38.53
CA VAL A 188 -15.22 -7.56 39.68
C VAL A 188 -16.01 -6.35 40.20
N GLY A 189 -17.34 -6.44 40.12
CA GLY A 189 -18.27 -5.43 40.63
C GLY A 189 -18.94 -4.60 39.55
N GLU A 190 -18.57 -4.78 38.29
CA GLU A 190 -19.21 -4.10 37.17
C GLU A 190 -20.56 -4.75 36.81
N PRO A 191 -21.61 -3.95 36.56
CA PRO A 191 -22.86 -4.46 36.02
C PRO A 191 -22.68 -5.10 34.65
N PHE A 192 -23.21 -6.31 34.45
CA PHE A 192 -23.15 -7.01 33.17
C PHE A 192 -24.42 -7.82 32.88
N ALA A 193 -24.57 -8.21 31.63
CA ALA A 193 -25.60 -9.10 31.14
C ALA A 193 -25.03 -10.07 30.11
N THR A 194 -25.72 -11.19 29.92
CA THR A 194 -25.45 -12.12 28.81
C THR A 194 -26.62 -12.14 27.86
N THR A 195 -26.33 -12.17 26.56
CA THR A 195 -27.34 -12.17 25.50
C THR A 195 -28.15 -13.47 25.47
N ASP A 196 -29.44 -13.35 25.14
CA ASP A 196 -30.34 -14.49 25.00
C ASP A 196 -30.31 -15.13 23.59
N ALA A 197 -31.26 -16.04 23.30
CA ALA A 197 -31.30 -16.75 22.02
C ALA A 197 -31.55 -15.86 20.79
N ASN A 198 -32.04 -14.63 20.98
CA ASN A 198 -32.24 -13.64 19.93
C ASN A 198 -31.10 -12.61 19.90
N GLY A 199 -30.08 -12.73 20.75
CA GLY A 199 -29.02 -11.74 20.89
C GLY A 199 -29.36 -10.57 21.81
N ASP A 200 -30.53 -10.58 22.45
CA ASP A 200 -31.00 -9.46 23.28
C ASP A 200 -30.33 -9.49 24.66
N TYR A 201 -29.95 -8.32 25.19
CA TYR A 201 -29.40 -8.18 26.54
C TYR A 201 -30.00 -7.00 27.32
N THR A 202 -29.89 -7.04 28.66
CA THR A 202 -30.24 -5.90 29.53
C THR A 202 -29.33 -5.88 30.76
N ILE A 203 -28.51 -4.84 30.88
CA ILE A 203 -27.65 -4.57 32.03
C ILE A 203 -28.46 -3.74 33.04
N PHE A 204 -28.67 -4.27 34.24
CA PHE A 204 -29.32 -3.55 35.34
C PHE A 204 -28.31 -2.93 36.28
N GLY A 205 -28.65 -1.81 36.92
CA GLY A 205 -27.80 -1.19 37.93
C GLY A 205 -26.70 -0.31 37.34
N VAL A 206 -26.91 0.23 36.14
CA VAL A 206 -26.01 1.20 35.51
C VAL A 206 -26.23 2.54 36.19
N ALA A 207 -25.14 3.17 36.66
CA ALA A 207 -25.24 4.50 37.27
C ALA A 207 -25.76 5.54 36.26
N TYR A 208 -26.54 6.51 36.72
CA TYR A 208 -26.99 7.62 35.89
C TYR A 208 -25.80 8.54 35.51
N GLY A 209 -25.96 9.32 34.45
CA GLY A 209 -24.92 10.14 33.84
C GLY A 209 -24.21 9.43 32.69
N SER A 210 -22.95 9.82 32.45
CA SER A 210 -22.13 9.21 31.38
C SER A 210 -21.70 7.80 31.76
N ALA A 211 -22.05 6.82 30.93
CA ALA A 211 -21.66 5.42 31.10
C ALA A 211 -20.96 4.89 29.84
N SER A 212 -19.92 4.07 30.03
CA SER A 212 -19.30 3.29 28.96
C SER A 212 -19.91 1.89 28.95
N ILE A 213 -20.40 1.46 27.80
CA ILE A 213 -21.00 0.14 27.60
C ILE A 213 -20.13 -0.63 26.62
N SER A 214 -19.65 -1.79 27.06
CA SER A 214 -18.66 -2.57 26.35
C SER A 214 -19.09 -4.03 26.23
N GLU A 215 -18.75 -4.67 25.12
CA GLU A 215 -18.89 -6.12 24.97
C GLU A 215 -17.57 -6.84 25.25
N VAL A 216 -17.67 -8.08 25.74
CA VAL A 216 -16.52 -8.99 25.79
C VAL A 216 -16.33 -9.60 24.41
N ILE A 217 -15.40 -9.03 23.63
CA ILE A 217 -15.04 -9.50 22.30
C ILE A 217 -14.62 -10.98 22.36
N GLN A 218 -15.33 -11.84 21.63
CA GLN A 218 -14.99 -13.26 21.56
C GLN A 218 -13.74 -13.48 20.69
N PRO A 219 -12.87 -14.46 21.04
CA PRO A 219 -11.77 -14.86 20.18
C PRO A 219 -12.27 -15.21 18.78
N GLY A 220 -11.63 -14.65 17.76
CA GLY A 220 -12.04 -14.85 16.38
C GLY A 220 -13.25 -14.02 15.94
N TRP A 221 -13.63 -12.96 16.66
CA TRP A 221 -14.66 -12.01 16.23
C TRP A 221 -14.14 -10.58 16.26
N LEU A 222 -14.79 -9.69 15.49
CA LEU A 222 -14.50 -8.26 15.41
C LEU A 222 -15.81 -7.46 15.48
N PRO A 223 -15.85 -6.41 16.31
CA PRO A 223 -16.93 -5.43 16.29
C PRO A 223 -16.94 -4.66 14.96
N THR A 224 -18.11 -4.42 14.39
CA THR A 224 -18.27 -3.77 13.08
C THR A 224 -18.96 -2.41 13.15
N ASN A 225 -19.68 -2.12 14.24
CA ASN A 225 -20.40 -0.86 14.42
C ASN A 225 -19.86 0.00 15.59
N THR A 226 -18.91 -0.52 16.36
CA THR A 226 -18.26 0.19 17.48
C THR A 226 -16.74 0.01 17.43
N VAL A 227 -15.99 1.04 17.83
CA VAL A 227 -14.52 0.95 17.89
C VAL A 227 -14.15 0.18 19.16
N GLY A 228 -13.55 -1.00 18.99
CA GLY A 228 -13.11 -1.83 20.11
C GLY A 228 -14.25 -2.39 20.96
N GLY A 229 -15.47 -2.53 20.41
CA GLY A 229 -16.60 -3.15 21.11
C GLY A 229 -17.14 -2.28 22.25
N THR A 230 -16.95 -0.97 22.19
CA THR A 230 -17.33 -0.03 23.26
C THR A 230 -18.08 1.17 22.70
N THR A 231 -19.12 1.62 23.42
CA THR A 231 -19.87 2.84 23.11
C THR A 231 -20.18 3.63 24.38
N SER A 232 -20.24 4.96 24.28
CA SER A 232 -20.59 5.83 25.40
C SER A 232 -22.05 6.26 25.29
N VAL A 233 -22.77 6.15 26.40
CA VAL A 233 -24.18 6.56 26.52
C VAL A 233 -24.34 7.54 27.67
N TYR A 234 -25.44 8.27 27.63
CA TYR A 234 -25.86 9.14 28.72
C TYR A 234 -27.19 8.64 29.24
N LEU A 235 -27.27 8.35 30.54
CA LEU A 235 -28.42 7.74 31.19
C LEU A 235 -29.05 8.71 32.19
N LEU A 236 -30.33 9.02 32.02
CA LEU A 236 -31.10 9.78 32.99
C LEU A 236 -31.34 8.96 34.28
N ASN A 237 -31.72 9.62 35.36
CA ASN A 237 -31.89 8.99 36.68
C ASN A 237 -33.00 7.93 36.63
N GLY A 238 -32.66 6.67 36.92
CA GLY A 238 -33.58 5.53 36.83
C GLY A 238 -34.02 5.16 35.40
N GLU A 239 -33.38 5.67 34.35
CA GLU A 239 -33.79 5.44 32.95
C GLU A 239 -33.55 4.00 32.50
N ASN A 240 -34.43 3.50 31.62
CA ASN A 240 -34.23 2.27 30.87
C ASN A 240 -33.90 2.61 29.41
N LEU A 241 -32.61 2.73 29.10
CA LEU A 241 -32.13 3.07 27.77
C LEU A 241 -32.09 1.82 26.88
N THR A 242 -32.60 1.93 25.66
CA THR A 242 -32.73 0.82 24.71
C THR A 242 -32.07 1.15 23.38
N GLY A 243 -31.71 0.13 22.60
CA GLY A 243 -31.11 0.31 21.26
C GLY A 243 -29.60 0.53 21.30
N ILE A 244 -28.95 0.04 22.36
CA ILE A 244 -27.50 0.00 22.46
C ILE A 244 -27.04 -1.32 21.86
N ASP A 245 -26.67 -1.27 20.60
CA ASP A 245 -26.59 -2.42 19.71
C ASP A 245 -25.13 -2.68 19.31
N PHE A 246 -24.71 -3.96 19.24
CA PHE A 246 -23.35 -4.39 18.88
C PHE A 246 -23.35 -5.39 17.71
N GLY A 247 -22.85 -4.95 16.56
CA GLY A 247 -22.63 -5.80 15.39
C GLY A 247 -21.25 -6.43 15.48
N ASN A 248 -21.17 -7.74 15.30
CA ASN A 248 -19.92 -8.48 15.33
C ASN A 248 -19.83 -9.39 14.12
N ARG A 249 -18.65 -9.41 13.49
CA ARG A 249 -18.35 -10.32 12.40
C ARG A 249 -17.26 -11.29 12.82
N GLU A 250 -17.45 -12.56 12.49
CA GLU A 250 -16.40 -13.56 12.69
C GLU A 250 -15.15 -13.17 11.88
N ARG A 251 -13.98 -13.15 12.53
CA ARG A 251 -12.67 -12.90 11.91
C ARG A 251 -12.47 -13.87 10.76
N GLN A 252 -12.47 -13.31 9.58
CA GLN A 252 -11.96 -13.94 8.38
C GLN A 252 -10.46 -13.69 8.35
N GLU A 253 -9.68 -14.42 9.16
CA GLU A 253 -8.21 -14.34 9.14
C GLU A 253 -7.55 -15.73 9.10
N ALA A 254 -8.32 -16.82 9.10
CA ALA A 254 -7.73 -18.15 8.92
C ALA A 254 -7.26 -18.30 7.47
N THR A 255 -6.04 -18.79 7.33
CA THR A 255 -5.39 -19.03 6.04
C THR A 255 -5.37 -20.52 5.74
N ILE A 256 -5.66 -20.90 4.50
CA ILE A 256 -5.24 -22.20 3.94
C ILE A 256 -4.04 -21.93 3.05
N SER A 257 -2.89 -22.52 3.35
CA SER A 257 -1.71 -22.42 2.50
C SER A 257 -0.98 -23.75 2.33
N GLY A 258 -0.25 -23.84 1.23
CA GLY A 258 0.51 -25.03 0.87
C GLY A 258 1.43 -24.77 -0.31
N VAL A 259 2.08 -25.83 -0.77
CA VAL A 259 3.00 -25.81 -1.90
C VAL A 259 2.60 -26.89 -2.91
N ALA A 260 2.43 -26.52 -4.18
CA ALA A 260 2.47 -27.48 -5.27
C ALA A 260 3.93 -27.72 -5.65
N PHE A 261 4.42 -28.96 -5.64
CA PHE A 261 5.85 -29.26 -5.83
C PHE A 261 6.09 -30.45 -6.74
N ASN A 262 7.30 -30.54 -7.29
CA ASN A 262 7.76 -31.62 -8.15
C ASN A 262 8.22 -32.82 -7.31
N ASP A 263 7.30 -33.75 -7.03
CA ASP A 263 7.50 -35.02 -6.34
C ASP A 263 8.31 -35.99 -7.23
N ARG A 264 9.63 -35.85 -7.13
CA ARG A 264 10.61 -36.60 -7.92
C ARG A 264 10.63 -38.06 -7.48
N ASN A 265 10.51 -38.29 -6.17
CA ASN A 265 10.68 -39.60 -5.56
C ASN A 265 9.36 -40.43 -5.48
N LYS A 266 8.19 -39.79 -5.71
CA LYS A 266 6.83 -40.35 -5.69
C LYS A 266 6.30 -40.72 -4.30
N ASP A 267 6.80 -40.11 -3.23
CA ASP A 267 6.37 -40.42 -1.87
C ASP A 267 5.24 -39.50 -1.36
N GLY A 268 4.95 -38.42 -2.08
CA GLY A 268 3.89 -37.46 -1.75
C GLY A 268 4.24 -36.47 -0.63
N VAL A 269 5.51 -36.35 -0.26
CA VAL A 269 6.04 -35.45 0.77
C VAL A 269 7.11 -34.56 0.16
N ARG A 270 7.06 -33.24 0.37
CA ARG A 270 8.08 -32.33 -0.18
C ARG A 270 9.43 -32.55 0.49
N ASP A 271 10.38 -33.10 -0.26
CA ASP A 271 11.78 -33.21 0.15
C ASP A 271 12.57 -31.92 -0.14
N PRO A 272 13.72 -31.67 0.54
CA PRO A 272 14.52 -30.45 0.34
C PRO A 272 15.04 -30.22 -1.08
N ASP A 273 15.11 -31.24 -1.93
CA ASP A 273 15.54 -31.17 -3.33
C ASP A 273 14.38 -31.16 -4.33
N GLU A 274 13.14 -31.11 -3.86
CA GLU A 274 11.93 -31.11 -4.69
C GLU A 274 11.39 -29.68 -4.88
N PRO A 275 11.60 -29.11 -6.09
CA PRO A 275 11.28 -27.72 -6.34
C PRO A 275 9.77 -27.50 -6.41
N GLY A 276 9.33 -26.32 -5.99
CA GLY A 276 7.97 -25.86 -6.17
C GLY A 276 7.58 -25.67 -7.64
N LEU A 277 6.29 -25.81 -7.93
CA LEU A 277 5.71 -25.72 -9.27
C LEU A 277 4.84 -24.47 -9.38
N SER A 278 5.36 -23.46 -10.06
CA SER A 278 4.64 -22.20 -10.30
C SER A 278 3.57 -22.32 -11.40
N GLY A 279 2.57 -21.44 -11.36
CA GLY A 279 1.53 -21.39 -12.39
C GLY A 279 0.44 -22.46 -12.29
N ILE A 280 0.45 -23.29 -11.24
CA ILE A 280 -0.62 -24.26 -10.97
C ILE A 280 -1.80 -23.52 -10.35
N THR A 281 -3.01 -23.74 -10.89
CA THR A 281 -4.23 -23.17 -10.28
C THR A 281 -4.73 -24.09 -9.18
N VAL A 282 -4.80 -23.57 -7.96
CA VAL A 282 -5.44 -24.21 -6.81
C VAL A 282 -6.76 -23.48 -6.53
N TYR A 283 -7.79 -24.19 -6.10
CA TYR A 283 -9.10 -23.61 -5.80
C TYR A 283 -9.83 -24.30 -4.65
N LEU A 284 -10.77 -23.57 -4.06
CA LEU A 284 -11.70 -24.05 -3.03
C LEU A 284 -13.00 -24.48 -3.72
N ASP A 285 -13.22 -25.78 -3.82
CA ASP A 285 -14.42 -26.39 -4.40
C ASP A 285 -15.56 -26.35 -3.38
N ILE A 286 -16.30 -25.25 -3.36
CA ILE A 286 -17.31 -24.95 -2.35
C ILE A 286 -18.49 -25.91 -2.46
N ASN A 287 -18.83 -26.34 -3.67
CA ASN A 287 -19.96 -27.21 -3.94
C ASN A 287 -19.58 -28.70 -4.06
N ASN A 288 -18.28 -29.00 -3.98
CA ASN A 288 -17.66 -30.32 -4.06
C ASN A 288 -17.98 -31.09 -5.36
N ASN A 289 -18.05 -30.39 -6.50
CA ASN A 289 -18.36 -31.00 -7.80
C ASN A 289 -17.12 -31.40 -8.62
N GLY A 290 -15.92 -31.04 -8.15
CA GLY A 290 -14.66 -31.35 -8.82
C GLY A 290 -14.33 -30.46 -10.03
N LEU A 291 -14.99 -29.32 -10.20
CA LEU A 291 -14.74 -28.31 -11.22
C LEU A 291 -14.52 -26.95 -10.56
N LEU A 292 -13.74 -26.07 -11.19
CA LEU A 292 -13.66 -24.67 -10.78
C LEU A 292 -14.85 -23.91 -11.38
N ASP A 293 -15.78 -23.48 -10.53
CA ASP A 293 -16.96 -22.69 -10.91
C ASP A 293 -16.77 -21.19 -10.71
N ALA A 294 -17.61 -20.39 -11.40
CA ALA A 294 -17.61 -18.94 -11.26
C ALA A 294 -17.99 -18.52 -9.83
N GLY A 295 -17.08 -17.82 -9.15
CA GLY A 295 -17.26 -17.33 -7.78
C GLY A 295 -16.59 -18.18 -6.71
N GLU A 296 -15.97 -19.31 -7.08
CA GLU A 296 -15.14 -20.08 -6.17
C GLU A 296 -13.75 -19.42 -6.01
N PRO A 297 -13.22 -19.32 -4.78
CA PRO A 297 -11.86 -18.80 -4.56
C PRO A 297 -10.82 -19.67 -5.26
N SER A 298 -9.92 -19.04 -6.02
CA SER A 298 -8.80 -19.71 -6.69
C SER A 298 -7.51 -18.88 -6.54
N ALA A 299 -6.38 -19.56 -6.40
CA ALA A 299 -5.04 -18.99 -6.36
C ALA A 299 -4.17 -19.66 -7.43
N VAL A 300 -3.24 -18.90 -8.01
CA VAL A 300 -2.21 -19.46 -8.91
C VAL A 300 -0.92 -19.51 -8.11
N THR A 301 -0.23 -20.64 -8.13
CA THR A 301 0.98 -20.84 -7.34
C THR A 301 2.09 -19.89 -7.78
N SER A 302 2.79 -19.34 -6.79
CA SER A 302 3.83 -18.33 -6.97
C SER A 302 4.99 -18.85 -7.82
N ILE A 303 5.65 -17.94 -8.52
CA ILE A 303 6.95 -18.18 -9.14
C ILE A 303 8.04 -18.26 -8.08
N ASP A 304 9.15 -18.92 -8.40
CA ASP A 304 10.34 -18.84 -7.59
C ASP A 304 10.82 -17.39 -7.51
N LEU A 305 11.09 -16.91 -6.30
CA LEU A 305 11.48 -15.52 -6.10
C LEU A 305 12.98 -15.41 -6.30
N TYR A 306 13.38 -14.81 -7.41
CA TYR A 306 14.78 -14.79 -7.82
C TYR A 306 15.76 -14.15 -6.82
N TYR A 307 15.25 -13.32 -5.91
CA TYR A 307 16.00 -12.58 -4.90
C TYR A 307 16.19 -13.35 -3.58
N THR A 308 15.61 -14.54 -3.45
CA THR A 308 15.79 -15.49 -2.35
C THR A 308 16.42 -16.79 -2.86
N PRO A 309 17.59 -16.80 -3.53
CA PRO A 309 18.11 -17.98 -4.25
C PRO A 309 18.45 -19.21 -3.38
N GLY A 310 18.31 -19.11 -2.06
CA GLY A 310 18.45 -20.22 -1.11
C GLY A 310 17.14 -20.70 -0.49
N VAL A 311 16.01 -20.11 -0.89
CA VAL A 311 14.65 -20.47 -0.49
C VAL A 311 13.87 -20.68 -1.78
N ASP A 312 13.11 -21.76 -1.84
CA ASP A 312 12.27 -22.06 -3.00
C ASP A 312 10.82 -21.71 -2.64
N GLU A 313 10.41 -20.51 -3.04
CA GLU A 313 9.04 -20.00 -2.90
C GLU A 313 8.12 -20.37 -4.06
N ALA A 314 8.67 -21.01 -5.10
CA ALA A 314 7.85 -21.53 -6.18
C ALA A 314 6.80 -22.49 -5.63
N GLY A 315 5.66 -22.57 -6.30
CA GLY A 315 4.62 -23.53 -5.91
C GLY A 315 3.80 -23.11 -4.70
N THR A 316 4.18 -22.06 -3.96
CA THR A 316 3.40 -21.58 -2.82
C THR A 316 2.05 -21.02 -3.25
N TYR A 317 1.01 -21.27 -2.46
CA TYR A 317 -0.29 -20.61 -2.60
C TYR A 317 -0.90 -20.36 -1.23
N SER A 318 -1.79 -19.36 -1.15
CA SER A 318 -2.62 -19.12 0.03
C SER A 318 -4.04 -18.72 -0.34
N PHE A 319 -4.96 -19.06 0.52
CA PHE A 319 -6.30 -18.51 0.60
C PHE A 319 -6.43 -17.85 1.96
N ASP A 320 -6.30 -16.54 1.95
CA ASP A 320 -6.39 -15.75 3.17
C ASP A 320 -7.84 -15.37 3.43
N HIS A 321 -8.11 -14.95 4.65
CA HIS A 321 -9.42 -14.45 5.06
C HIS A 321 -10.58 -15.47 4.93
N LEU A 322 -10.33 -16.73 5.30
CA LEU A 322 -11.36 -17.76 5.26
C LEU A 322 -12.13 -17.85 6.58
N PRO A 323 -13.48 -17.94 6.54
CA PRO A 323 -14.28 -18.34 7.69
C PRO A 323 -13.88 -19.70 8.27
N LYS A 324 -14.24 -19.96 9.54
CA LYS A 324 -14.19 -21.33 10.07
C LYS A 324 -15.11 -22.23 9.25
N GLY A 325 -14.67 -23.44 8.93
CA GLY A 325 -15.45 -24.33 8.08
C GLY A 325 -14.65 -25.45 7.47
N THR A 326 -15.35 -26.39 6.83
CA THR A 326 -14.72 -27.46 6.06
C THR A 326 -14.61 -27.03 4.60
N TYR A 327 -13.39 -27.06 4.07
CA TYR A 327 -13.04 -26.69 2.70
C TYR A 327 -12.55 -27.91 1.93
N HIS A 328 -12.88 -27.97 0.65
CA HIS A 328 -12.32 -28.92 -0.29
C HIS A 328 -11.33 -28.19 -1.20
N VAL A 329 -10.03 -28.40 -0.97
CA VAL A 329 -8.95 -27.76 -1.72
C VAL A 329 -8.56 -28.68 -2.87
N ARG A 330 -8.48 -28.14 -4.09
CA ARG A 330 -8.16 -28.90 -5.30
C ARG A 330 -7.17 -28.15 -6.17
N GLU A 331 -6.41 -28.88 -6.97
CA GLU A 331 -5.59 -28.31 -8.03
C GLU A 331 -6.13 -28.64 -9.43
N ILE A 332 -5.93 -27.73 -10.37
CA ILE A 332 -6.11 -27.96 -11.80
C ILE A 332 -4.76 -28.41 -12.36
N LEU A 333 -4.58 -29.73 -12.48
CA LEU A 333 -3.43 -30.32 -13.16
C LEU A 333 -3.46 -29.98 -14.66
N THR A 334 -2.35 -29.46 -15.15
CA THR A 334 -2.13 -29.29 -16.59
C THR A 334 -1.82 -30.63 -17.27
N ASP A 335 -1.86 -30.66 -18.59
CA ASP A 335 -1.58 -31.86 -19.39
C ASP A 335 -0.12 -32.32 -19.33
N VAL A 336 0.78 -31.54 -18.72
CA VAL A 336 2.19 -31.88 -18.52
C VAL A 336 2.49 -32.50 -17.15
N PHE A 337 1.52 -32.63 -16.25
CA PHE A 337 1.72 -33.21 -14.90
C PHE A 337 0.80 -34.41 -14.58
N ASN A 338 1.20 -35.21 -13.60
CA ASN A 338 0.42 -36.26 -12.93
C ASN A 338 0.56 -36.10 -11.41
N ALA A 339 -0.54 -36.16 -10.65
CA ALA A 339 -0.49 -36.20 -9.18
C ALA A 339 0.13 -37.51 -8.67
N THR A 340 0.97 -37.42 -7.64
CA THR A 340 1.65 -38.57 -7.04
C THR A 340 1.56 -38.49 -5.51
N PRO A 341 0.77 -39.37 -4.86
CA PRO A 341 -0.24 -40.30 -5.39
C PRO A 341 -1.48 -39.61 -6.01
N ALA A 342 -2.23 -40.28 -6.88
CA ALA A 342 -3.45 -39.71 -7.50
C ALA A 342 -4.53 -39.19 -6.52
N ALA A 343 -4.43 -39.52 -5.23
CA ALA A 343 -5.32 -39.05 -4.18
C ALA A 343 -4.98 -37.63 -3.66
N VAL A 344 -3.80 -37.05 -3.95
CA VAL A 344 -3.43 -35.71 -3.43
C VAL A 344 -4.05 -34.56 -4.22
N GLN A 345 -4.68 -34.82 -5.37
CA GLN A 345 -5.37 -33.80 -6.18
C GLN A 345 -6.60 -33.18 -5.47
N HIS A 346 -7.02 -33.74 -4.33
CA HIS A 346 -8.13 -33.24 -3.53
C HIS A 346 -7.83 -33.44 -2.04
N GLN A 347 -7.84 -32.35 -1.28
CA GLN A 347 -7.71 -32.38 0.18
C GLN A 347 -8.96 -31.79 0.83
N THR A 348 -9.33 -32.33 2.00
CA THR A 348 -10.42 -31.79 2.80
C THR A 348 -9.84 -31.26 4.10
N VAL A 349 -10.00 -29.96 4.33
CA VAL A 349 -9.40 -29.21 5.43
C VAL A 349 -10.52 -28.63 6.29
N THR A 350 -10.40 -28.68 7.62
CA THR A 350 -11.37 -28.02 8.52
C THR A 350 -10.67 -26.90 9.28
N LEU A 351 -11.02 -25.66 8.98
CA LEU A 351 -10.49 -24.47 9.63
C LEU A 351 -11.17 -24.21 10.97
N GLY A 352 -10.36 -23.98 12.01
CA GLY A 352 -10.74 -23.48 13.33
C GLY A 352 -10.13 -22.08 13.58
N PRO A 353 -9.71 -21.72 14.80
CA PRO A 353 -9.10 -20.41 15.10
C PRO A 353 -7.61 -20.31 14.71
N VAL A 354 -7.08 -21.27 13.93
CA VAL A 354 -5.65 -21.38 13.59
C VAL A 354 -5.53 -21.69 12.10
N ASP A 355 -4.56 -21.06 11.45
CA ASP A 355 -4.19 -21.31 10.05
C ASP A 355 -3.94 -22.80 9.79
N GLN A 356 -4.30 -23.24 8.58
CA GLN A 356 -3.98 -24.57 8.09
C GLN A 356 -2.92 -24.43 7.00
N THR A 357 -1.69 -24.77 7.38
CA THR A 357 -0.52 -24.75 6.50
C THR A 357 -0.14 -26.17 6.08
N ASN A 358 0.71 -26.30 5.04
CA ASN A 358 1.16 -27.58 4.45
C ASN A 358 0.03 -28.40 3.79
N ILE A 359 -0.92 -27.72 3.18
CA ILE A 359 -1.90 -28.38 2.30
C ILE A 359 -1.22 -28.58 0.93
N ASP A 360 -0.28 -29.51 0.84
CA ASP A 360 0.62 -29.58 -0.31
C ASP A 360 0.09 -30.45 -1.46
N PHE A 361 0.43 -30.10 -2.69
CA PHE A 361 0.08 -30.86 -3.88
C PHE A 361 1.34 -31.46 -4.53
N ALA A 362 1.50 -32.76 -4.34
CA ALA A 362 2.60 -33.54 -4.89
C ALA A 362 2.33 -33.91 -6.36
N ASN A 363 3.16 -33.39 -7.26
CA ASN A 363 3.00 -33.49 -8.70
C ASN A 363 4.28 -33.99 -9.35
N ARG A 364 4.16 -34.76 -10.43
CA ARG A 364 5.29 -35.17 -11.24
C ARG A 364 5.05 -34.83 -12.70
N TYR A 365 6.08 -34.32 -13.38
CA TYR A 365 6.04 -34.17 -14.82
C TYR A 365 5.64 -35.50 -15.49
N ARG A 366 4.71 -35.43 -16.44
CA ARG A 366 4.46 -36.57 -17.32
C ARG A 366 5.79 -36.88 -18.03
N PRO A 367 6.24 -38.15 -18.03
CA PRO A 367 7.50 -38.50 -18.64
C PRO A 367 7.49 -38.07 -20.11
N SER A 368 8.48 -37.28 -20.50
CA SER A 368 8.69 -36.89 -21.89
C SER A 368 9.30 -38.06 -22.64
N GLU A 369 9.05 -38.14 -23.95
CA GLU A 369 9.69 -39.10 -24.82
C GLU A 369 10.40 -38.37 -25.96
N ILE A 370 11.56 -38.89 -26.36
CA ILE A 370 12.23 -38.46 -27.59
C ILE A 370 12.30 -39.65 -28.51
N HIS A 371 11.69 -39.53 -29.68
CA HIS A 371 11.77 -40.53 -30.73
C HIS A 371 12.13 -39.85 -32.06
N GLY A 372 12.76 -40.62 -32.94
CA GLY A 372 13.13 -40.14 -34.26
C GLY A 372 13.42 -41.30 -35.19
N ILE A 373 13.90 -40.97 -36.39
CA ILE A 373 14.36 -41.95 -37.39
C ILE A 373 15.77 -41.55 -37.80
N ILE A 374 16.70 -42.50 -37.83
CA ILE A 374 18.00 -42.34 -38.47
C ILE A 374 17.88 -42.74 -39.94
N PHE A 375 18.33 -41.87 -40.84
CA PHE A 375 18.33 -42.08 -42.29
C PHE A 375 19.57 -41.45 -42.93
N ASP A 376 19.89 -41.86 -44.16
CA ASP A 376 20.94 -41.27 -44.98
C ASP A 376 20.40 -40.00 -45.65
N ASP A 377 20.80 -38.84 -45.14
CA ASP A 377 20.49 -37.51 -45.68
C ASP A 377 21.38 -37.22 -46.90
N ALA A 378 21.01 -37.82 -48.03
CA ALA A 378 21.86 -37.93 -49.21
C ALA A 378 21.92 -36.64 -50.03
N ASP A 379 20.96 -35.72 -49.85
CA ASP A 379 20.96 -34.40 -50.46
C ASP A 379 21.20 -33.24 -49.46
N GLY A 380 21.28 -33.54 -48.15
CA GLY A 380 21.66 -32.60 -47.11
C GLY A 380 20.57 -31.59 -46.76
N ASP A 381 19.31 -31.95 -47.00
CA ASP A 381 18.15 -31.06 -46.80
C ASP A 381 17.50 -31.23 -45.42
N HIS A 382 17.97 -32.18 -44.62
CA HIS A 382 17.53 -32.52 -43.27
C HIS A 382 16.08 -33.04 -43.19
N VAL A 383 15.52 -33.50 -44.32
CA VAL A 383 14.18 -34.07 -44.41
C VAL A 383 14.30 -35.45 -45.01
N ARG A 384 13.73 -36.46 -44.32
CA ARG A 384 13.73 -37.81 -44.89
C ARG A 384 12.90 -37.87 -46.17
N ASP A 385 13.60 -37.99 -47.28
CA ASP A 385 13.00 -38.07 -48.59
C ASP A 385 12.61 -39.52 -48.92
N SER A 386 11.64 -39.70 -49.82
CA SER A 386 11.10 -41.06 -50.10
C SER A 386 12.13 -42.04 -50.71
N TRP A 387 13.25 -41.52 -51.20
CA TRP A 387 14.36 -42.28 -51.79
C TRP A 387 15.54 -42.47 -50.82
N GLU A 388 15.50 -41.85 -49.64
CA GLU A 388 16.55 -41.93 -48.62
C GLU A 388 16.38 -43.16 -47.74
N ALA A 389 17.48 -43.87 -47.55
CA ALA A 389 17.51 -45.13 -46.81
C ALA A 389 17.49 -44.86 -45.30
N VAL A 390 16.74 -45.66 -44.55
CA VAL A 390 16.77 -45.65 -43.08
C VAL A 390 17.92 -46.52 -42.58
N ARG A 391 18.56 -46.13 -41.47
CA ARG A 391 19.67 -46.89 -40.90
C ARG A 391 19.27 -47.59 -39.60
N SER A 392 19.44 -48.91 -39.60
CA SER A 392 19.23 -49.76 -38.44
C SER A 392 20.54 -50.07 -37.75
N GLY A 393 20.50 -50.23 -36.42
CA GLY A 393 21.67 -50.62 -35.62
C GLY A 393 22.58 -49.46 -35.23
N VAL A 394 22.16 -48.22 -35.49
CA VAL A 394 22.92 -47.02 -35.10
C VAL A 394 22.69 -46.75 -33.63
N THR A 395 23.76 -46.58 -32.87
CA THR A 395 23.69 -46.15 -31.46
C THR A 395 23.33 -44.69 -31.40
N VAL A 396 22.24 -44.39 -30.72
CA VAL A 396 21.78 -43.03 -30.42
C VAL A 396 21.90 -42.81 -28.93
N TYR A 397 22.40 -41.65 -28.49
CA TYR A 397 22.60 -41.33 -27.09
C TYR A 397 22.17 -39.90 -26.77
N ILE A 398 21.89 -39.65 -25.50
CA ILE A 398 21.67 -38.31 -24.96
C ILE A 398 23.03 -37.82 -24.46
N ASP A 399 23.58 -36.84 -25.16
CA ASP A 399 24.84 -36.19 -24.81
C ASP A 399 24.61 -35.23 -23.63
N LEU A 400 24.93 -35.71 -22.43
CA LEU A 400 24.62 -35.03 -21.18
C LEU A 400 25.66 -33.95 -20.84
N ASP A 401 26.94 -34.18 -21.16
CA ASP A 401 28.04 -33.26 -20.84
C ASP A 401 28.46 -32.37 -22.01
N ARG A 402 27.88 -32.59 -23.19
CA ARG A 402 27.99 -31.79 -24.40
C ARG A 402 29.38 -31.86 -25.03
N ASP A 403 30.05 -33.00 -24.93
CA ASP A 403 31.40 -33.18 -25.44
C ASP A 403 31.46 -33.81 -26.85
N ASP A 404 30.30 -34.07 -27.47
CA ASP A 404 30.14 -34.72 -28.77
C ASP A 404 30.64 -36.19 -28.82
N VAL A 405 30.87 -36.83 -27.67
CA VAL A 405 31.34 -38.22 -27.54
C VAL A 405 30.30 -39.01 -26.76
N TYR A 406 30.14 -40.30 -27.11
CA TYR A 406 29.32 -41.18 -26.27
C TYR A 406 30.13 -41.65 -25.08
N ASP A 407 29.67 -41.29 -23.89
CA ASP A 407 30.33 -41.60 -22.63
C ASP A 407 29.58 -42.66 -21.79
N VAL A 408 30.35 -43.37 -20.96
CA VAL A 408 29.80 -44.40 -20.07
C VAL A 408 28.96 -43.73 -18.97
N GLY A 409 27.64 -43.86 -19.08
CA GLY A 409 26.68 -43.27 -18.14
C GLY A 409 25.59 -42.47 -18.84
N GLU A 410 25.78 -42.15 -20.12
CA GLU A 410 24.80 -41.45 -20.92
C GLU A 410 23.64 -42.37 -21.36
N PRO A 411 22.38 -41.89 -21.29
CA PRO A 411 21.24 -42.63 -21.82
C PRO A 411 21.45 -42.96 -23.29
N THR A 412 21.28 -44.22 -23.67
CA THR A 412 21.46 -44.67 -25.06
C THR A 412 20.39 -45.66 -25.49
N THR A 413 20.09 -45.66 -26.79
CA THR A 413 19.20 -46.57 -27.49
C THR A 413 19.81 -46.95 -28.85
N VAL A 414 19.24 -47.92 -29.55
CA VAL A 414 19.72 -48.36 -30.86
C VAL A 414 18.58 -48.31 -31.86
N SER A 415 18.85 -47.80 -33.07
CA SER A 415 17.81 -47.68 -34.09
C SER A 415 17.29 -49.04 -34.59
N GLY A 416 15.97 -49.16 -34.70
CA GLY A 416 15.25 -50.33 -35.20
C GLY A 416 15.46 -50.58 -36.68
N VAL A 417 14.88 -51.68 -37.20
CA VAL A 417 15.00 -52.08 -38.63
C VAL A 417 14.41 -51.07 -39.61
N ASP A 418 13.55 -50.18 -39.11
CA ASP A 418 12.93 -49.07 -39.83
C ASP A 418 13.63 -47.72 -39.56
N GLY A 419 14.78 -47.76 -38.88
CA GLY A 419 15.56 -46.59 -38.47
C GLY A 419 15.02 -45.87 -37.25
N SER A 420 13.89 -46.30 -36.68
CA SER A 420 13.30 -45.62 -35.53
C SER A 420 14.15 -45.77 -34.26
N TYR A 421 14.28 -44.71 -33.46
CA TYR A 421 14.87 -44.77 -32.13
C TYR A 421 13.93 -44.12 -31.12
N HIS A 422 14.07 -44.50 -29.85
CA HIS A 422 13.19 -44.01 -28.79
C HIS A 422 13.87 -44.01 -27.43
N PHE A 423 13.68 -42.91 -26.71
CA PHE A 423 13.99 -42.71 -25.30
C PHE A 423 12.69 -42.51 -24.54
N TYR A 424 12.47 -43.35 -23.52
CA TYR A 424 11.32 -43.29 -22.61
C TYR A 424 11.74 -42.73 -21.25
N GLU A 425 10.75 -42.24 -20.49
CA GLU A 425 10.93 -41.78 -19.11
C GLU A 425 11.94 -40.64 -18.92
N LEU A 426 12.03 -39.73 -19.92
CA LEU A 426 12.86 -38.54 -19.79
C LEU A 426 12.18 -37.51 -18.87
N GLU A 427 12.99 -36.87 -18.03
CA GLU A 427 12.56 -35.72 -17.25
C GLU A 427 12.23 -34.52 -18.16
N TYR A 428 11.55 -33.49 -17.66
CA TYR A 428 11.38 -32.27 -18.44
C TYR A 428 12.73 -31.56 -18.55
N GLY A 429 13.21 -31.34 -19.78
CA GLY A 429 14.49 -30.69 -20.01
C GLY A 429 14.89 -30.62 -21.47
N SER A 430 15.91 -29.80 -21.74
CA SER A 430 16.54 -29.74 -23.06
C SER A 430 17.59 -30.85 -23.17
N TYR A 431 17.30 -31.84 -24.00
CA TYR A 431 18.22 -32.94 -24.28
C TYR A 431 18.91 -32.72 -25.62
N VAL A 432 20.18 -33.13 -25.68
CA VAL A 432 20.94 -33.20 -26.92
C VAL A 432 20.96 -34.66 -27.33
N VAL A 433 20.27 -35.00 -28.41
CA VAL A 433 20.28 -36.37 -28.94
C VAL A 433 21.27 -36.46 -30.08
N ARG A 434 22.15 -37.47 -30.03
CA ARG A 434 23.19 -37.72 -31.00
C ARG A 434 23.22 -39.17 -31.44
N SER A 435 23.76 -39.43 -32.61
CA SER A 435 24.20 -40.76 -33.03
C SER A 435 25.72 -40.89 -32.90
N VAL A 436 26.20 -42.09 -32.64
CA VAL A 436 27.61 -42.42 -32.82
C VAL A 436 27.89 -42.53 -34.32
N LEU A 437 28.74 -41.66 -34.85
CA LEU A 437 29.17 -41.68 -36.25
C LEU A 437 29.93 -42.96 -36.58
N GLU A 438 29.55 -43.61 -37.69
CA GLU A 438 30.41 -44.60 -38.31
C GLU A 438 31.55 -43.91 -39.08
N PRO A 439 32.72 -44.55 -39.27
CA PRO A 439 33.94 -43.89 -39.79
C PRO A 439 33.86 -43.20 -41.15
N ASP A 440 32.79 -43.44 -41.92
CA ASP A 440 32.58 -42.93 -43.28
C ASP A 440 31.37 -41.97 -43.39
N ASP A 441 30.71 -41.65 -42.26
CA ASP A 441 29.54 -40.77 -42.21
C ASP A 441 29.93 -39.33 -41.81
N GLU A 442 29.09 -38.36 -42.16
CA GLU A 442 29.16 -36.96 -41.66
C GLU A 442 27.77 -36.56 -41.12
N HIS A 443 27.72 -35.91 -39.95
CA HIS A 443 26.46 -35.44 -39.36
C HIS A 443 25.96 -34.17 -40.06
N THR A 444 24.71 -34.19 -40.52
CA THR A 444 24.03 -33.01 -41.08
C THR A 444 23.21 -32.24 -40.02
N TYR A 445 22.66 -32.91 -38.98
CA TYR A 445 21.88 -32.29 -37.87
C TYR A 445 21.66 -33.26 -36.68
N PRO A 446 21.40 -32.82 -35.41
CA PRO A 446 21.45 -31.47 -34.82
C PRO A 446 22.83 -31.04 -34.27
N GLN A 447 23.12 -29.73 -34.28
CA GLN A 447 24.23 -29.09 -33.55
C GLN A 447 23.71 -28.08 -32.50
N THR A 448 24.32 -28.08 -31.31
CA THR A 448 23.79 -27.50 -30.06
C THR A 448 24.16 -26.05 -29.77
N GLY A 449 23.23 -25.30 -29.17
CA GLY A 449 23.51 -24.11 -28.35
C GLY A 449 22.40 -23.89 -27.32
N GLY A 450 22.73 -23.89 -26.02
CA GLY A 450 21.78 -23.78 -24.91
C GLY A 450 21.96 -22.54 -24.02
N GLY A 451 20.90 -22.19 -23.29
CA GLY A 451 20.84 -21.21 -22.20
C GLY A 451 19.47 -21.25 -21.47
N ILE A 452 19.47 -21.07 -20.15
CA ILE A 452 18.32 -21.11 -19.22
C ILE A 452 17.41 -19.88 -19.42
N LEU A 453 16.10 -20.08 -19.29
CA LEU A 453 15.03 -19.10 -19.56
C LEU A 453 14.58 -18.39 -18.27
N TRP A 454 14.95 -17.10 -18.11
CA TRP A 454 14.05 -16.11 -17.50
C TRP A 454 12.82 -15.96 -18.41
N PRO A 455 11.64 -15.45 -17.97
CA PRO A 455 10.62 -15.07 -18.94
C PRO A 455 11.32 -14.16 -19.92
N ALA A 456 11.41 -14.61 -21.18
CA ALA A 456 12.19 -13.89 -22.16
C ALA A 456 11.65 -12.46 -22.16
N GLY A 457 12.51 -11.50 -21.81
CA GLY A 457 12.35 -10.16 -22.30
C GLY A 457 12.33 -10.32 -23.81
N VAL A 458 11.14 -10.44 -24.36
CA VAL A 458 10.90 -10.43 -25.80
C VAL A 458 11.24 -9.01 -26.23
N SER A 459 12.53 -8.66 -26.30
CA SER A 459 12.93 -7.80 -27.40
C SER A 459 12.88 -8.72 -28.61
N ASN A 460 12.20 -8.28 -29.68
CA ASN A 460 12.10 -9.08 -30.89
C ASN A 460 13.53 -9.54 -31.30
N PRO A 461 13.77 -10.83 -31.63
CA PRO A 461 15.01 -11.19 -32.31
C PRO A 461 15.17 -10.27 -33.51
N ALA A 462 16.36 -9.68 -33.68
CA ALA A 462 16.63 -8.73 -34.75
C ALA A 462 16.06 -9.29 -36.06
N ILE A 463 15.18 -8.53 -36.72
CA ILE A 463 14.55 -8.98 -37.96
C ILE A 463 15.69 -9.08 -38.99
N GLY A 464 16.11 -10.30 -39.32
CA GLY A 464 17.11 -10.52 -40.34
C GLY A 464 17.71 -11.92 -40.39
N ASN A 465 18.22 -12.30 -41.57
CA ASN A 465 18.87 -13.58 -41.81
C ASN A 465 20.38 -13.36 -41.98
N VAL A 466 21.22 -14.08 -41.23
CA VAL A 466 22.67 -14.16 -41.46
C VAL A 466 22.96 -15.35 -42.38
N THR A 467 23.80 -15.19 -43.40
CA THR A 467 24.12 -16.24 -44.38
C THR A 467 25.59 -16.17 -44.80
N PRO A 468 26.40 -17.22 -44.57
CA PRO A 468 26.06 -18.44 -43.83
C PRO A 468 25.95 -18.16 -42.33
N THR A 469 25.14 -18.95 -41.61
CA THR A 469 24.98 -18.86 -40.15
C THR A 469 26.20 -19.37 -39.38
N SER A 470 27.10 -20.10 -40.05
CA SER A 470 28.40 -20.58 -39.52
C SER A 470 29.47 -20.62 -40.63
N ILE A 471 30.74 -20.47 -40.25
CA ILE A 471 31.89 -20.60 -41.15
C ILE A 471 32.91 -21.53 -40.49
N THR A 472 33.22 -22.64 -41.15
CA THR A 472 34.25 -23.58 -40.71
C THR A 472 35.35 -23.64 -41.77
N THR A 473 36.61 -23.44 -41.37
CA THR A 473 37.76 -23.50 -42.27
C THR A 473 38.99 -24.06 -41.57
N SER A 474 39.93 -24.61 -42.33
CA SER A 474 41.23 -25.07 -41.82
C SER A 474 42.33 -24.30 -42.54
N LEU A 475 43.15 -23.56 -41.79
CA LEU A 475 44.24 -22.75 -42.34
C LEU A 475 45.60 -23.36 -42.01
N ALA A 476 46.45 -23.52 -43.02
CA ALA A 476 47.87 -23.76 -42.80
C ALA A 476 48.56 -22.47 -42.32
N LYS A 477 49.78 -22.60 -41.77
CA LYS A 477 50.58 -21.45 -41.37
C LYS A 477 50.81 -20.52 -42.58
N ASP A 478 50.49 -19.24 -42.41
CA ASP A 478 50.62 -18.15 -43.39
C ASP A 478 49.58 -18.16 -44.55
N GLU A 479 48.54 -18.98 -44.45
CA GLU A 479 47.42 -19.00 -45.41
C GLU A 479 46.27 -18.07 -44.96
N SER A 480 45.55 -17.48 -45.91
CA SER A 480 44.40 -16.62 -45.64
C SER A 480 43.14 -17.13 -46.34
N TYR A 481 42.04 -17.15 -45.60
CA TYR A 481 40.72 -17.55 -46.08
C TYR A 481 39.76 -16.37 -46.01
N LEU A 482 38.98 -16.17 -47.07
CA LEU A 482 38.02 -15.08 -47.20
C LEU A 482 36.64 -15.67 -47.46
N GLN A 483 35.69 -15.40 -46.58
CA GLN A 483 34.29 -15.80 -46.71
C GLN A 483 33.39 -14.57 -46.62
N THR A 484 32.44 -14.47 -47.55
CA THR A 484 31.42 -13.41 -47.51
C THR A 484 30.29 -13.85 -46.59
N VAL A 485 29.99 -13.03 -45.58
CA VAL A 485 28.79 -13.13 -44.74
C VAL A 485 27.80 -12.07 -45.19
N SER A 486 26.58 -12.48 -45.50
CA SER A 486 25.47 -11.59 -45.84
C SER A 486 24.51 -11.52 -44.67
N ILE A 487 24.12 -10.30 -44.28
CA ILE A 487 23.01 -10.08 -43.35
C ILE A 487 21.88 -9.42 -44.13
N THR A 488 20.72 -10.05 -44.13
CA THR A 488 19.50 -9.46 -44.67
C THR A 488 18.82 -8.69 -43.56
N LEU A 489 18.81 -7.36 -43.64
CA LEU A 489 18.03 -6.49 -42.75
C LEU A 489 16.74 -6.10 -43.47
N PRO A 490 15.65 -5.76 -42.75
CA PRO A 490 14.45 -5.22 -43.36
C PRO A 490 14.79 -3.98 -44.21
N ASN A 491 14.27 -3.95 -45.43
CA ASN A 491 14.54 -2.88 -46.41
C ASN A 491 13.90 -1.52 -46.00
N SER A 492 13.09 -1.51 -44.93
CA SER A 492 12.45 -0.36 -44.31
C SER A 492 12.01 -0.73 -42.89
N GLY A 493 12.24 0.14 -41.90
CA GLY A 493 11.94 -0.09 -40.48
C GLY A 493 13.20 -0.30 -39.61
N GLY A 494 12.99 -0.49 -38.32
CA GLY A 494 14.03 -0.84 -37.35
C GLY A 494 14.26 -2.35 -37.26
N ILE A 495 15.32 -2.76 -36.55
CA ILE A 495 15.61 -4.16 -36.23
C ILE A 495 14.61 -4.76 -35.24
N THR A 496 13.88 -3.88 -34.53
CA THR A 496 12.66 -4.15 -33.79
C THR A 496 11.49 -3.38 -34.44
N ASN A 497 10.27 -3.91 -34.33
CA ASN A 497 9.04 -3.26 -34.75
C ASN A 497 8.31 -2.56 -33.58
N MET A 498 8.78 -2.71 -32.34
CA MET A 498 8.14 -2.16 -31.15
C MET A 498 9.18 -1.61 -30.17
N VAL A 499 8.94 -0.39 -29.68
CA VAL A 499 9.85 0.33 -28.78
C VAL A 499 9.03 1.04 -27.70
N ASP A 500 9.46 0.91 -26.46
CA ASP A 500 8.87 1.61 -25.32
C ASP A 500 9.89 2.58 -24.73
N VAL A 501 9.53 3.86 -24.63
CA VAL A 501 10.39 4.89 -24.04
C VAL A 501 9.77 5.39 -22.74
N PHE A 502 10.43 5.12 -21.62
CA PHE A 502 10.00 5.59 -20.30
C PHE A 502 10.89 6.73 -19.83
N LEU A 503 10.29 7.87 -19.46
CA LEU A 503 11.00 8.95 -18.79
C LEU A 503 10.87 8.79 -17.28
N LEU A 504 11.99 8.55 -16.61
CA LEU A 504 12.14 8.60 -15.17
C LEU A 504 12.94 9.85 -14.82
N PHE A 505 12.42 10.72 -13.96
CA PHE A 505 13.15 11.93 -13.60
C PHE A 505 12.98 12.32 -12.15
N ASP A 506 14.05 12.89 -11.63
CA ASP A 506 14.18 13.51 -10.34
C ASP A 506 13.16 14.65 -10.17
N ASP A 507 12.47 14.65 -9.03
CA ASP A 507 11.55 15.70 -8.62
C ASP A 507 11.89 16.30 -7.24
N THR A 508 13.14 16.17 -6.80
CA THR A 508 13.57 16.71 -5.51
C THR A 508 13.85 18.22 -5.58
N GLY A 509 14.11 18.80 -4.41
CA GLY A 509 14.36 20.22 -4.25
C GLY A 509 15.59 20.69 -5.03
N SER A 510 16.65 19.88 -5.15
CA SER A 510 17.84 20.23 -5.95
C SER A 510 17.51 20.33 -7.44
N PHE A 511 16.62 19.45 -7.91
CA PHE A 511 16.28 19.35 -9.33
C PHE A 511 15.21 20.35 -9.79
N THR A 512 14.65 21.18 -8.91
CA THR A 512 13.55 22.13 -9.23
C THR A 512 13.86 23.06 -10.42
N ALA A 513 15.13 23.47 -10.60
CA ALA A 513 15.53 24.31 -11.74
C ALA A 513 15.70 23.53 -13.06
N ASN A 514 15.91 22.21 -12.98
CA ASN A 514 16.21 21.31 -14.08
C ASN A 514 14.98 20.54 -14.58
N SER A 515 14.04 20.20 -13.68
CA SER A 515 12.78 19.50 -13.99
C SER A 515 12.00 20.15 -15.14
N PRO A 516 11.80 21.49 -15.20
CA PRO A 516 11.10 22.13 -16.32
C PRO A 516 11.79 21.93 -17.68
N ILE A 517 13.12 21.79 -17.69
CA ILE A 517 13.91 21.59 -18.91
C ILE A 517 13.63 20.20 -19.51
N VAL A 518 13.68 19.16 -18.66
CA VAL A 518 13.42 17.77 -19.07
C VAL A 518 11.96 17.61 -19.51
N ARG A 519 11.02 18.14 -18.73
CA ARG A 519 9.58 18.11 -19.04
C ARG A 519 9.25 18.80 -20.36
N ALA A 520 9.87 19.93 -20.67
CA ALA A 520 9.65 20.64 -21.93
C ALA A 520 10.22 19.89 -23.14
N ALA A 521 11.25 19.06 -22.94
CA ALA A 521 11.92 18.33 -24.02
C ALA A 521 11.20 17.04 -24.41
N PHE A 522 10.59 16.34 -23.45
CA PHE A 522 10.00 15.02 -23.69
C PHE A 522 8.91 15.00 -24.78
N PRO A 523 7.97 15.96 -24.86
CA PRO A 523 7.02 16.04 -25.97
C PRO A 523 7.71 16.22 -27.34
N THR A 524 8.82 16.95 -27.39
CA THR A 524 9.61 17.13 -28.61
C THR A 524 10.30 15.82 -29.02
N ILE A 525 10.85 15.07 -28.06
CA ILE A 525 11.43 13.75 -28.27
C ILE A 525 10.37 12.79 -28.85
N ILE A 526 9.17 12.75 -28.26
CA ILE A 526 8.05 11.92 -28.73
C ILE A 526 7.72 12.22 -30.20
N SER A 527 7.41 13.49 -30.52
CA SER A 527 7.00 13.88 -31.87
C SER A 527 8.09 13.64 -32.93
N THR A 528 9.36 13.79 -32.55
CA THR A 528 10.47 13.56 -33.47
C THR A 528 10.74 12.07 -33.67
N LEU A 529 10.65 11.25 -32.63
CA LEU A 529 10.76 9.79 -32.75
C LEU A 529 9.65 9.21 -33.63
N GLN A 530 8.40 9.66 -33.43
CA GLN A 530 7.26 9.26 -34.27
C GLN A 530 7.49 9.60 -35.75
N THR A 531 8.13 10.75 -36.01
CA THR A 531 8.46 11.17 -37.39
C THR A 531 9.61 10.36 -37.97
N ALA A 532 10.62 10.06 -37.16
CA ALA A 532 11.87 9.45 -37.64
C ALA A 532 11.85 7.91 -37.70
N LEU A 533 10.94 7.27 -36.96
CA LEU A 533 10.76 5.82 -36.93
C LEU A 533 9.37 5.43 -37.47
N PRO A 534 9.03 5.77 -38.73
CA PRO A 534 7.72 5.45 -39.28
C PRO A 534 7.54 3.93 -39.37
N GLY A 535 6.42 3.42 -38.84
CA GLY A 535 6.09 2.00 -38.83
C GLY A 535 6.64 1.21 -37.62
N ILE A 536 7.35 1.87 -36.70
CA ILE A 536 7.64 1.33 -35.37
C ILE A 536 6.46 1.65 -34.46
N ASP A 537 5.96 0.64 -33.75
CA ASP A 537 4.95 0.82 -32.72
C ASP A 537 5.59 1.40 -31.45
N LEU A 538 5.35 2.69 -31.19
CA LEU A 538 5.96 3.45 -30.10
C LEU A 538 5.02 3.59 -28.90
N GLY A 539 5.53 3.18 -27.74
CA GLY A 539 4.92 3.36 -26.42
C GLY A 539 5.71 4.35 -25.57
N PHE A 540 5.01 5.13 -24.74
CA PHE A 540 5.65 6.12 -23.86
C PHE A 540 5.04 6.09 -22.46
N GLY A 541 5.88 6.28 -21.45
CA GLY A 541 5.49 6.34 -20.05
C GLY A 541 6.30 7.40 -19.29
N VAL A 542 5.80 7.78 -18.12
CA VAL A 542 6.39 8.82 -17.28
C VAL A 542 6.33 8.38 -15.83
N GLY A 543 7.46 8.48 -15.14
CA GLY A 543 7.57 8.30 -13.70
C GLY A 543 8.55 9.29 -13.11
N ARG A 544 8.52 9.38 -11.79
CA ARG A 544 9.38 10.28 -11.01
C ARG A 544 10.02 9.55 -9.85
N LEU A 545 11.13 10.08 -9.39
CA LEU A 545 11.80 9.67 -8.16
C LEU A 545 11.91 10.87 -7.22
N GLU A 546 11.75 10.61 -5.93
CA GLU A 546 12.05 11.56 -4.85
C GLU A 546 13.00 10.87 -3.86
N GLU A 547 12.67 10.90 -2.56
CA GLU A 547 13.45 10.24 -1.51
C GLU A 547 12.64 9.26 -0.68
N TYR A 548 13.35 8.44 0.09
CA TYR A 548 12.74 7.58 1.08
C TYR A 548 12.02 8.40 2.16
N GLY A 549 10.71 8.20 2.31
CA GLY A 549 9.90 8.89 3.31
C GLY A 549 10.41 8.68 4.74
N SER A 550 10.50 9.75 5.52
CA SER A 550 10.90 9.71 6.93
C SER A 550 12.29 9.12 7.20
N PHE A 551 13.15 9.05 6.19
CA PHE A 551 14.53 8.59 6.29
C PHE A 551 15.50 9.75 6.07
N ALA A 552 16.70 9.70 6.65
CA ALA A 552 17.78 10.68 6.43
C ALA A 552 17.39 12.18 6.53
N SER A 553 16.41 12.53 7.38
CA SER A 553 15.84 13.90 7.55
C SER A 553 14.95 14.41 6.41
N GLU A 554 14.47 13.50 5.58
CA GLU A 554 13.58 13.78 4.45
C GLU A 554 12.09 13.91 4.85
N ASN A 555 11.30 14.46 3.93
CA ASN A 555 9.86 14.66 4.10
C ASN A 555 9.17 13.29 4.26
N ALA A 556 8.26 13.19 5.23
CA ALA A 556 7.53 11.97 5.52
C ALA A 556 6.67 11.47 4.34
N THR A 557 6.27 12.35 3.42
CA THR A 557 5.45 12.02 2.25
C THR A 557 6.24 11.49 1.06
N GLY A 558 7.56 11.65 1.07
CA GLY A 558 8.44 11.23 -0.02
C GLY A 558 8.43 9.73 -0.25
N ARG A 559 8.68 9.33 -1.49
CA ARG A 559 8.82 7.92 -1.89
C ARG A 559 9.86 7.76 -3.00
N PRO A 560 10.55 6.61 -3.04
CA PRO A 560 11.63 6.41 -4.00
C PRO A 560 11.15 6.28 -5.45
N PHE A 561 9.85 5.98 -5.69
CA PHE A 561 9.30 5.89 -7.04
C PHE A 561 7.82 6.26 -7.10
N ILE A 562 7.44 6.98 -8.16
CA ILE A 562 6.06 7.30 -8.50
C ILE A 562 5.83 7.00 -9.96
N LEU A 563 4.92 6.05 -10.22
CA LEU A 563 4.40 5.81 -11.57
C LEU A 563 3.33 6.86 -11.91
N ASN A 564 3.69 7.89 -12.68
CA ASN A 564 2.73 8.91 -13.10
C ASN A 564 1.84 8.44 -14.26
N GLN A 565 2.42 7.77 -15.24
CA GLN A 565 1.71 7.18 -16.37
C GLN A 565 2.47 5.93 -16.84
N PRO A 566 1.84 4.73 -16.82
CA PRO A 566 2.44 3.55 -17.45
C PRO A 566 2.64 3.75 -18.95
N ILE A 567 3.39 2.84 -19.56
CA ILE A 567 3.53 2.79 -21.02
C ILE A 567 2.15 2.76 -21.67
N ILE A 568 1.90 3.74 -22.54
CA ILE A 568 0.74 3.80 -23.43
C ILE A 568 1.19 4.00 -24.87
N THR A 569 0.46 3.41 -25.79
CA THR A 569 0.78 3.52 -27.23
C THR A 569 0.42 4.90 -27.77
N SER A 570 1.20 5.36 -28.73
CA SER A 570 1.01 6.69 -29.34
C SER A 570 -0.33 6.90 -30.07
N ASP A 571 -1.04 5.83 -30.42
CA ASP A 571 -2.37 5.84 -31.04
C ASP A 571 -3.53 5.80 -30.02
N THR A 572 -3.23 5.66 -28.72
CA THR A 572 -4.23 5.67 -27.65
C THR A 572 -4.96 7.02 -27.60
N VAL A 573 -6.29 6.99 -27.52
CA VAL A 573 -7.12 8.21 -27.36
C VAL A 573 -6.74 8.92 -26.06
N GLY A 574 -6.37 10.20 -26.16
CA GLY A 574 -5.94 10.99 -25.00
C GLY A 574 -4.44 10.90 -24.68
N PHE A 575 -3.65 10.18 -25.50
CA PHE A 575 -2.20 10.01 -25.33
C PHE A 575 -1.46 11.31 -24.97
N SER A 576 -1.54 12.34 -25.80
CA SER A 576 -0.80 13.60 -25.57
C SER A 576 -1.24 14.31 -24.30
N THR A 577 -2.54 14.28 -23.98
CA THR A 577 -3.08 14.90 -22.76
C THR A 577 -2.61 14.16 -21.51
N SER A 578 -2.59 12.82 -21.56
CA SER A 578 -2.15 11.98 -20.46
C SER A 578 -0.65 12.09 -20.19
N ILE A 579 0.18 12.08 -21.23
CA ILE A 579 1.63 12.31 -21.09
C ILE A 579 1.90 13.72 -20.52
N GLN A 580 1.23 14.75 -21.04
CA GLN A 580 1.43 16.11 -20.53
C GLN A 580 0.98 16.23 -19.07
N ALA A 581 -0.16 15.64 -18.70
CA ALA A 581 -0.61 15.61 -17.31
C ALA A 581 0.39 14.89 -16.41
N ALA A 582 0.94 13.75 -16.84
CA ALA A 582 1.95 13.01 -16.09
C ALA A 582 3.25 13.80 -15.88
N LEU A 583 3.70 14.54 -16.90
CA LEU A 583 4.84 15.45 -16.78
C LEU A 583 4.55 16.60 -15.80
N ASP A 584 3.31 17.08 -15.74
CA ASP A 584 2.93 18.26 -14.96
C ASP A 584 2.58 17.99 -13.49
N ARG A 585 2.32 16.72 -13.12
CA ARG A 585 2.10 16.34 -11.72
C ARG A 585 3.38 16.56 -10.92
N THR A 586 3.26 17.26 -9.80
CA THR A 586 4.32 17.44 -8.81
C THR A 586 4.16 16.38 -7.73
N ALA A 587 5.23 15.66 -7.42
CA ALA A 587 5.21 14.65 -6.39
C ALA A 587 5.12 15.30 -4.98
N PRO A 588 4.53 14.59 -4.00
CA PRO A 588 4.44 15.02 -2.62
C PRO A 588 5.70 14.63 -1.89
N GLY A 589 6.60 15.58 -1.84
CA GLY A 589 7.89 15.44 -1.20
C GLY A 589 8.68 16.69 -1.51
N TYR A 590 9.66 16.98 -0.68
CA TYR A 590 10.66 17.97 -1.00
C TYR A 590 11.96 17.36 -0.52
N GLY A 591 12.58 16.55 -1.39
CA GLY A 591 13.90 16.00 -1.16
C GLY A 591 14.86 17.16 -0.93
N GLY A 592 15.52 17.18 0.22
CA GLY A 592 16.37 18.30 0.64
C GLY A 592 17.86 18.01 0.60
N ASP A 593 18.24 16.73 0.56
CA ASP A 593 19.61 16.26 0.59
C ASP A 593 20.07 15.71 -0.77
N THR A 594 21.34 15.34 -0.83
CA THR A 594 21.90 14.57 -1.94
C THR A 594 22.55 13.36 -1.29
N PRO A 595 22.41 12.14 -1.83
CA PRO A 595 21.99 11.74 -3.19
C PRO A 595 20.62 11.01 -3.27
N GLU A 596 20.07 10.82 -4.48
CA GLU A 596 18.66 10.44 -4.69
C GLU A 596 18.41 8.96 -5.05
N THR A 597 17.16 8.52 -4.94
CA THR A 597 16.70 7.12 -5.08
C THR A 597 16.70 6.48 -6.49
N ASP A 598 17.49 6.96 -7.47
CA ASP A 598 17.54 6.40 -8.84
C ASP A 598 17.62 4.87 -8.91
N ILE A 599 18.41 4.23 -8.05
CA ILE A 599 18.60 2.78 -8.07
C ILE A 599 17.33 2.04 -7.64
N GLU A 600 16.62 2.55 -6.64
CA GLU A 600 15.34 2.01 -6.21
C GLU A 600 14.26 2.29 -7.26
N ALA A 601 14.23 3.50 -7.82
CA ALA A 601 13.27 3.85 -8.87
C ALA A 601 13.43 2.98 -10.13
N LEU A 602 14.67 2.78 -10.59
CA LEU A 602 14.98 1.88 -11.70
C LEU A 602 14.64 0.43 -11.37
N PHE A 603 14.88 -0.01 -10.12
CA PHE A 603 14.50 -1.34 -9.67
C PHE A 603 12.98 -1.53 -9.74
N GLN A 604 12.22 -0.61 -9.15
CA GLN A 604 10.75 -0.64 -9.18
C GLN A 604 10.22 -0.56 -10.61
N LEU A 605 10.85 0.23 -11.47
CA LEU A 605 10.47 0.34 -12.88
C LEU A 605 10.59 -0.99 -13.64
N VAL A 606 11.63 -1.78 -13.37
CA VAL A 606 11.85 -3.06 -14.07
C VAL A 606 11.18 -4.26 -13.38
N THR A 607 10.94 -4.20 -12.08
CA THR A 607 10.36 -5.33 -11.33
C THR A 607 8.88 -5.16 -11.02
N GLY A 608 8.42 -3.95 -10.71
CA GLY A 608 7.04 -3.66 -10.31
C GLY A 608 6.63 -4.28 -8.96
N LEU A 609 7.59 -4.67 -8.12
CA LEU A 609 7.32 -5.40 -6.87
C LEU A 609 6.74 -4.54 -5.75
N GLY A 610 6.94 -3.22 -5.81
CA GLY A 610 6.65 -2.31 -4.72
C GLY A 610 7.79 -2.24 -3.70
N PHE A 611 7.68 -1.27 -2.80
CA PHE A 611 8.62 -1.01 -1.71
C PHE A 611 7.81 -0.70 -0.45
N ASP A 612 8.08 -1.39 0.64
CA ASP A 612 7.43 -1.16 1.94
C ASP A 612 8.26 -0.11 2.71
N GLY A 613 7.77 1.13 2.70
CA GLY A 613 8.51 2.28 3.19
C GLY A 613 8.48 2.47 4.70
N ASN A 614 7.54 1.80 5.38
CA ASN A 614 7.41 1.85 6.84
C ASN A 614 7.71 0.49 7.52
N ASN A 615 7.99 -0.54 6.71
CA ASN A 615 8.31 -1.91 7.11
C ASN A 615 7.21 -2.55 7.97
N ASN A 616 5.94 -2.37 7.59
CA ASN A 616 4.79 -2.97 8.27
C ASN A 616 4.20 -4.19 7.54
N GLY A 617 4.76 -4.59 6.40
CA GLY A 617 4.34 -5.70 5.56
C GLY A 617 3.33 -5.32 4.46
N SER A 618 2.93 -4.06 4.36
CA SER A 618 2.03 -3.52 3.34
C SER A 618 2.81 -2.73 2.29
N PHE A 619 2.38 -2.84 1.02
CA PHE A 619 2.85 -1.95 -0.06
C PHE A 619 1.78 -0.93 -0.46
N LEU A 620 0.60 -0.98 0.18
CA LEU A 620 -0.61 -0.32 -0.29
C LEU A 620 -1.14 0.74 0.67
N ASP A 621 -0.41 1.11 1.72
CA ASP A 621 -0.88 2.15 2.65
C ASP A 621 -0.96 3.52 1.95
N SER A 622 -0.17 3.69 0.89
CA SER A 622 -0.25 4.83 -0.02
C SER A 622 -1.40 4.75 -1.03
N GLY A 623 -2.13 3.64 -1.06
CA GLY A 623 -3.12 3.27 -2.07
C GLY A 623 -2.50 2.55 -3.29
N PRO A 624 -3.34 2.08 -4.23
CA PRO A 624 -2.88 1.36 -5.41
C PRO A 624 -2.08 2.25 -6.38
N ALA A 625 -1.26 1.62 -7.21
CA ALA A 625 -0.58 2.29 -8.31
C ALA A 625 -1.58 2.88 -9.32
N GLY A 626 -1.24 4.01 -9.96
CA GLY A 626 -2.02 4.55 -11.08
C GLY A 626 -3.14 5.54 -10.74
N LEU A 627 -3.55 5.67 -9.48
CA LEU A 627 -4.50 6.72 -9.09
C LEU A 627 -3.80 8.08 -8.97
N ALA A 628 -4.39 9.15 -9.50
CA ALA A 628 -3.77 10.47 -9.37
C ALA A 628 -3.67 10.94 -7.90
N SER A 629 -4.59 10.49 -7.04
CA SER A 629 -4.55 10.78 -5.60
C SER A 629 -3.36 10.12 -4.90
N THR A 630 -2.97 8.91 -5.30
CA THR A 630 -1.82 8.19 -4.73
C THR A 630 -0.50 8.72 -5.31
N GLN A 631 -0.54 9.45 -6.42
CA GLN A 631 0.61 10.18 -6.94
C GLN A 631 0.85 11.53 -6.24
N LEU A 632 -0.22 12.19 -5.74
CA LEU A 632 -0.18 13.57 -5.25
C LEU A 632 -0.34 13.69 -3.73
N THR A 633 -1.00 12.74 -3.08
CA THR A 633 -1.28 12.75 -1.63
C THR A 633 -1.27 11.33 -1.05
N PRO A 634 -0.11 10.66 -1.02
CA PRO A 634 -0.02 9.26 -0.65
C PRO A 634 0.19 9.01 0.84
N GLY A 635 0.16 10.05 1.67
CA GLY A 635 0.40 9.92 3.10
C GLY A 635 1.87 9.64 3.43
N ASN A 636 2.12 9.17 4.66
CA ASN A 636 3.46 9.11 5.25
C ASN A 636 4.06 7.69 5.31
N SER A 637 3.51 6.72 4.57
CA SER A 637 4.04 5.36 4.63
C SER A 637 5.38 5.21 3.93
N GLY A 638 5.66 6.07 2.93
CA GLY A 638 6.85 5.93 2.07
C GLY A 638 6.76 4.76 1.08
N ASP A 639 5.62 4.07 1.01
CA ASP A 639 5.48 2.89 0.18
C ASP A 639 5.46 3.22 -1.30
N VAL A 640 6.04 2.32 -2.09
CA VAL A 640 5.78 2.25 -3.52
C VAL A 640 4.80 1.10 -3.74
N PRO A 641 3.59 1.37 -4.25
CA PRO A 641 2.65 0.29 -4.55
C PRO A 641 3.17 -0.59 -5.67
N ASN A 642 3.00 -1.90 -5.52
CA ASN A 642 3.33 -2.86 -6.55
C ASN A 642 2.50 -2.61 -7.82
N PHE A 643 3.05 -2.91 -8.99
CA PHE A 643 2.38 -2.69 -10.27
C PHE A 643 1.18 -3.62 -10.47
N GLY A 644 1.16 -4.78 -9.82
CA GLY A 644 0.00 -5.67 -9.79
C GLY A 644 -1.27 -5.01 -9.22
N SER A 645 -1.10 -3.99 -8.37
CA SER A 645 -2.19 -3.17 -7.83
C SER A 645 -2.68 -2.07 -8.77
N PHE A 646 -2.11 -1.92 -9.97
CA PHE A 646 -2.38 -0.78 -10.84
C PHE A 646 -3.88 -0.63 -11.18
N VAL A 647 -4.40 0.56 -10.89
CA VAL A 647 -5.75 1.00 -11.26
C VAL A 647 -5.62 2.24 -12.14
N ALA A 648 -6.16 2.16 -13.36
CA ALA A 648 -6.22 3.33 -14.24
C ALA A 648 -7.15 4.40 -13.65
N ASP A 649 -6.81 5.67 -13.85
CA ASP A 649 -7.62 6.82 -13.45
C ASP A 649 -7.83 7.78 -14.64
N PRO A 650 -8.65 7.39 -15.64
CA PRO A 650 -8.84 8.20 -16.84
C PRO A 650 -9.45 9.56 -16.56
N ALA A 651 -10.22 9.71 -15.47
CA ALA A 651 -10.80 10.97 -15.04
C ALA A 651 -9.73 12.01 -14.69
N ASN A 652 -8.57 11.55 -14.22
CA ASN A 652 -7.41 12.39 -13.90
C ASN A 652 -6.24 12.19 -14.89
N ASN A 653 -6.54 11.73 -16.10
CA ASN A 653 -5.59 11.52 -17.20
C ASN A 653 -4.49 10.49 -16.89
N VAL A 654 -4.77 9.48 -16.08
CA VAL A 654 -3.94 8.26 -15.99
C VAL A 654 -4.60 7.15 -16.81
N LEU A 655 -4.03 6.84 -17.96
CA LEU A 655 -4.60 5.86 -18.89
C LEU A 655 -4.14 4.44 -18.57
N PRO A 656 -4.93 3.39 -18.94
CA PRO A 656 -4.54 1.99 -18.75
C PRO A 656 -3.20 1.66 -19.41
N ALA A 657 -2.40 0.81 -18.76
CA ALA A 657 -1.14 0.35 -19.31
C ALA A 657 -1.35 -0.46 -20.60
N ALA A 658 -0.49 -0.25 -21.59
CA ALA A 658 -0.47 -1.01 -22.83
C ALA A 658 0.26 -2.36 -22.69
N GLY A 659 1.05 -2.53 -21.63
CA GLY A 659 1.77 -3.76 -21.32
C GLY A 659 1.69 -4.12 -19.83
N THR A 660 2.31 -5.23 -19.49
CA THR A 660 2.23 -5.87 -18.16
C THR A 660 3.59 -6.18 -17.55
N ILE A 661 4.69 -5.83 -18.22
CA ILE A 661 6.04 -6.18 -17.78
C ILE A 661 6.62 -5.06 -16.90
N GLY A 662 7.16 -5.45 -15.74
CA GLY A 662 7.79 -4.54 -14.79
C GLY A 662 6.84 -3.51 -14.18
N GLY A 663 7.39 -2.52 -13.50
CA GLY A 663 6.62 -1.43 -12.85
C GLY A 663 6.14 -0.34 -13.81
N ALA A 664 6.62 -0.34 -15.05
CA ALA A 664 6.18 0.60 -16.08
C ALA A 664 4.99 0.12 -16.91
N GLY A 665 4.68 -1.19 -16.86
CA GLY A 665 3.81 -1.83 -17.84
C GLY A 665 4.41 -1.88 -19.24
N PHE A 666 5.70 -2.23 -19.36
CA PHE A 666 6.35 -2.44 -20.66
C PHE A 666 5.62 -3.52 -21.47
N ARG A 667 5.59 -3.35 -22.79
CA ARG A 667 4.90 -4.26 -23.71
C ARG A 667 5.78 -5.46 -24.03
N PRO A 668 5.26 -6.70 -23.91
CA PRO A 668 5.97 -7.88 -24.38
C PRO A 668 6.30 -7.75 -25.88
N GLY A 669 7.57 -7.77 -26.27
CA GLY A 669 8.01 -7.57 -27.65
C GLY A 669 8.82 -6.29 -27.85
N ALA A 670 8.67 -5.31 -26.95
CA ALA A 670 9.25 -3.99 -27.11
C ALA A 670 10.73 -3.97 -26.74
N LEU A 671 11.50 -3.14 -27.43
CA LEU A 671 12.80 -2.69 -26.93
C LEU A 671 12.55 -1.59 -25.86
N PRO A 672 12.90 -1.83 -24.59
CA PRO A 672 12.69 -0.85 -23.53
C PRO A 672 13.84 0.16 -23.51
N ILE A 673 13.51 1.45 -23.49
CA ILE A 673 14.47 2.55 -23.39
C ILE A 673 14.06 3.39 -22.18
N ILE A 674 14.97 3.54 -21.24
CA ILE A 674 14.72 4.30 -20.01
C ILE A 674 15.60 5.54 -20.05
N LEU A 675 14.95 6.71 -20.11
CA LEU A 675 15.61 7.99 -19.94
C LEU A 675 15.59 8.30 -18.44
N THR A 676 16.75 8.29 -17.77
CA THR A 676 16.83 8.62 -16.33
C THR A 676 17.49 9.98 -16.16
N ALA A 677 16.84 10.89 -15.43
CA ALA A 677 17.28 12.27 -15.28
C ALA A 677 17.47 12.68 -13.81
N THR A 678 18.68 13.10 -13.45
CA THR A 678 19.03 13.55 -12.08
C THR A 678 20.15 14.59 -12.10
N ASP A 679 20.35 15.33 -11.01
CA ASP A 679 21.48 16.24 -10.83
C ASP A 679 22.53 15.78 -9.81
N THR A 680 22.43 14.55 -9.31
CA THR A 680 23.31 14.03 -8.25
C THR A 680 23.59 12.52 -8.36
N GLY A 681 24.42 11.98 -7.46
CA GLY A 681 24.70 10.55 -7.37
C GLY A 681 23.53 9.75 -6.82
N PHE A 682 23.74 8.45 -6.57
CA PHE A 682 22.68 7.52 -6.24
C PHE A 682 22.59 7.16 -4.75
N ALA A 683 21.39 7.01 -4.22
CA ALA A 683 21.11 6.26 -3.01
C ALA A 683 20.89 4.78 -3.36
N TYR A 684 21.55 3.88 -2.63
CA TYR A 684 21.47 2.43 -2.87
C TYR A 684 21.72 1.64 -1.58
N GLN A 685 21.34 0.37 -1.59
CA GLN A 685 21.65 -0.56 -0.51
C GLN A 685 22.84 -1.46 -0.87
N PRO A 686 23.97 -1.40 -0.15
CA PRO A 686 25.07 -2.33 -0.36
C PRO A 686 24.65 -3.78 -0.05
N LYS A 687 24.98 -4.73 -0.94
CA LYS A 687 24.80 -6.19 -0.72
C LYS A 687 26.14 -6.96 -0.73
N GLY A 688 27.27 -6.24 -0.63
CA GLY A 688 28.62 -6.80 -0.52
C GLY A 688 29.42 -6.82 -1.82
N GLU A 689 28.89 -6.23 -2.89
CA GLU A 689 29.53 -6.17 -4.19
C GLU A 689 30.71 -5.20 -4.19
N THR A 690 31.79 -5.58 -4.89
CA THR A 690 32.94 -4.68 -5.16
C THR A 690 32.98 -4.23 -6.62
N SER A 691 32.19 -4.88 -7.47
CA SER A 691 32.08 -4.65 -8.91
C SER A 691 30.69 -5.03 -9.39
N ILE A 692 30.23 -4.38 -10.44
CA ILE A 692 28.94 -4.61 -11.07
C ILE A 692 29.16 -5.22 -12.45
N THR A 693 28.44 -6.31 -12.74
CA THR A 693 28.49 -7.01 -14.02
C THR A 693 27.22 -6.70 -14.82
N GLY A 694 27.41 -6.24 -16.04
CA GLY A 694 26.37 -5.88 -16.99
C GLY A 694 26.31 -6.82 -18.19
N VAL A 695 25.67 -6.34 -19.26
CA VAL A 695 25.50 -7.06 -20.52
C VAL A 695 26.86 -7.47 -21.12
N GLY A 696 26.90 -8.64 -21.76
CA GLY A 696 28.13 -9.16 -22.40
C GLY A 696 29.27 -9.46 -21.43
N GLY A 697 29.00 -9.53 -20.12
CA GLY A 697 30.02 -9.77 -19.09
C GLY A 697 30.88 -8.55 -18.74
N LEU A 698 30.52 -7.35 -19.23
CA LEU A 698 31.21 -6.12 -18.87
C LEU A 698 31.17 -5.94 -17.34
N THR A 699 32.34 -5.79 -16.71
CA THR A 699 32.45 -5.59 -15.27
C THR A 699 33.06 -4.22 -14.98
N LEU A 700 32.37 -3.40 -14.18
CA LEU A 700 32.85 -2.10 -13.71
C LEU A 700 33.06 -2.13 -12.18
N PRO A 701 34.08 -1.45 -11.64
CA PRO A 701 34.23 -1.32 -10.19
C PRO A 701 33.07 -0.51 -9.60
N LEU A 702 32.57 -0.90 -8.42
CA LEU A 702 31.45 -0.23 -7.75
C LEU A 702 31.70 1.29 -7.59
N SER A 703 32.96 1.68 -7.37
CA SER A 703 33.36 3.08 -7.22
C SER A 703 33.06 3.99 -8.42
N GLN A 704 32.80 3.43 -9.60
CA GLN A 704 32.36 4.21 -10.77
C GLN A 704 30.87 4.56 -10.73
N LEU A 705 30.07 3.87 -9.92
CA LEU A 705 28.65 4.18 -9.72
C LEU A 705 28.40 4.93 -8.42
N THR A 706 29.40 5.04 -7.54
CA THR A 706 29.17 5.45 -6.15
C THR A 706 30.01 6.65 -5.68
N GLN A 707 30.36 7.60 -6.55
CA GLN A 707 31.29 8.68 -6.18
C GLN A 707 30.68 9.64 -5.15
N ALA A 708 29.53 10.21 -5.45
CA ALA A 708 28.73 11.09 -4.59
C ALA A 708 27.44 10.37 -4.21
N SER A 709 27.53 9.08 -3.86
CA SER A 709 26.40 8.19 -3.61
C SER A 709 26.32 7.77 -2.13
N ARG A 710 25.13 7.38 -1.67
CA ARG A 710 24.83 7.03 -0.28
C ARG A 710 24.50 5.55 -0.19
N GLY A 711 25.36 4.79 0.48
CA GLY A 711 25.24 3.35 0.66
C GLY A 711 24.40 2.95 1.89
N THR A 712 23.22 3.54 2.05
CA THR A 712 22.26 3.20 3.12
C THR A 712 20.84 3.55 2.69
N THR A 713 19.90 2.64 2.95
CA THR A 713 18.46 2.80 2.70
C THR A 713 17.67 2.53 4.00
N PRO A 714 16.37 2.89 4.09
CA PRO A 714 15.52 2.53 5.22
C PRO A 714 15.58 1.02 5.48
N PHE A 715 15.72 0.66 6.76
CA PHE A 715 15.72 -0.74 7.22
C PHE A 715 16.79 -1.65 6.58
N ASN A 716 17.73 -1.09 5.81
CA ASN A 716 18.69 -1.83 4.97
C ASN A 716 18.06 -2.74 3.90
N TYR A 717 16.84 -2.44 3.45
CA TYR A 717 16.08 -3.32 2.55
C TYR A 717 15.90 -2.77 1.12
N GLY A 718 16.32 -1.55 0.81
CA GLY A 718 16.27 -1.01 -0.56
C GLY A 718 17.12 -1.80 -1.57
N ALA A 719 17.01 -1.38 -2.83
CA ALA A 719 17.60 -2.04 -3.98
C ALA A 719 19.13 -1.91 -4.02
N GLY A 720 19.79 -3.01 -4.40
CA GLY A 720 21.21 -3.02 -4.70
C GLY A 720 21.51 -2.67 -6.16
N ILE A 721 22.70 -2.12 -6.44
CA ILE A 721 23.08 -1.73 -7.80
C ILE A 721 23.18 -2.96 -8.74
N GLN A 722 23.76 -4.07 -8.28
CA GLN A 722 23.88 -5.28 -9.11
C GLN A 722 22.51 -5.88 -9.40
N GLU A 723 21.63 -5.89 -8.41
CA GLU A 723 20.25 -6.36 -8.52
C GLU A 723 19.49 -5.53 -9.57
N THR A 724 19.53 -4.20 -9.49
CA THR A 724 18.91 -3.30 -10.47
C THR A 724 19.47 -3.51 -11.87
N VAL A 725 20.79 -3.60 -12.04
CA VAL A 725 21.44 -3.83 -13.35
C VAL A 725 21.07 -5.20 -13.93
N THR A 726 20.92 -6.21 -13.08
CA THR A 726 20.47 -7.55 -13.50
C THR A 726 19.04 -7.49 -14.04
N GLY A 727 18.13 -6.81 -13.35
CA GLY A 727 16.75 -6.60 -13.80
C GLY A 727 16.68 -5.83 -15.13
N LEU A 728 17.46 -4.75 -15.27
CA LEU A 728 17.55 -3.97 -16.50
C LEU A 728 18.02 -4.83 -17.69
N ASN A 729 19.06 -5.65 -17.49
CA ASN A 729 19.59 -6.51 -18.54
C ASN A 729 18.66 -7.67 -18.89
N ALA A 730 17.96 -8.25 -17.91
CA ALA A 730 16.96 -9.29 -18.15
C ALA A 730 15.76 -8.77 -18.97
N LEU A 731 15.36 -7.52 -18.72
CA LEU A 731 14.37 -6.81 -19.52
C LEU A 731 14.88 -6.42 -20.91
N GLY A 732 16.20 -6.44 -21.14
CA GLY A 732 16.83 -5.92 -22.35
C GLY A 732 16.77 -4.39 -22.45
N ALA A 733 16.62 -3.70 -21.33
CA ALA A 733 16.44 -2.26 -21.29
C ALA A 733 17.75 -1.51 -21.55
N LEU A 734 17.67 -0.45 -22.36
CA LEU A 734 18.77 0.50 -22.56
C LEU A 734 18.56 1.73 -21.67
N VAL A 735 19.49 1.98 -20.75
CA VAL A 735 19.43 3.17 -19.88
C VAL A 735 20.22 4.31 -20.52
N ILE A 736 19.58 5.46 -20.72
CA ILE A 736 20.20 6.68 -21.23
C ILE A 736 20.17 7.72 -20.11
N GLY A 737 21.36 8.19 -19.71
CA GLY A 737 21.49 9.17 -18.64
C GLY A 737 21.31 10.61 -19.11
N LEU A 738 20.49 11.38 -18.40
CA LEU A 738 20.35 12.83 -18.53
C LEU A 738 20.84 13.47 -17.22
N GLY A 739 21.90 14.28 -17.25
CA GLY A 739 22.47 14.83 -16.02
C GLY A 739 23.02 16.24 -16.14
N THR A 740 23.20 16.94 -15.02
CA THR A 740 23.59 18.36 -15.03
C THR A 740 25.10 18.60 -15.16
N ASN A 741 25.93 17.65 -14.71
CA ASN A 741 27.38 17.81 -14.64
C ASN A 741 28.06 17.45 -15.96
N PRO A 742 28.86 18.34 -16.59
CA PRO A 742 29.55 18.02 -17.83
C PRO A 742 30.80 17.17 -17.65
N GLN A 743 31.31 16.95 -16.44
CA GLN A 743 32.60 16.27 -16.21
C GLN A 743 32.42 14.75 -16.07
N ALA A 744 33.04 13.95 -16.95
CA ALA A 744 32.90 12.48 -17.00
C ALA A 744 33.32 11.75 -15.72
N THR A 745 34.18 12.38 -14.92
CA THR A 745 34.67 11.82 -13.67
C THR A 745 33.90 12.28 -12.45
N LEU A 746 32.75 12.96 -12.61
CA LEU A 746 31.93 13.44 -11.50
C LEU A 746 30.47 13.05 -11.69
N ASP A 747 29.76 12.83 -10.58
CA ASP A 747 28.32 12.57 -10.61
C ASP A 747 27.51 13.84 -11.01
N PRO A 748 26.33 13.66 -11.63
CA PRO A 748 25.69 12.39 -11.99
C PRO A 748 26.31 11.71 -13.23
N ARG A 749 27.18 12.39 -13.99
CA ARG A 749 27.69 11.88 -15.27
C ARG A 749 28.40 10.55 -15.14
N GLN A 750 29.31 10.41 -14.17
CA GLN A 750 30.08 9.18 -13.99
C GLN A 750 29.18 7.96 -13.73
N GLY A 751 28.27 8.06 -12.75
CA GLY A 751 27.32 6.99 -12.45
C GLY A 751 26.36 6.67 -13.60
N LEU A 752 25.86 7.68 -14.30
CA LEU A 752 24.96 7.51 -15.44
C LEU A 752 25.65 6.87 -16.66
N GLU A 753 26.89 7.25 -16.97
CA GLU A 753 27.70 6.60 -18.03
C GLU A 753 28.02 5.14 -17.68
N ALA A 754 28.21 4.83 -16.39
CA ALA A 754 28.40 3.47 -15.93
C ALA A 754 27.13 2.61 -16.08
N LEU A 755 25.95 3.11 -15.70
CA LEU A 755 24.66 2.42 -15.95
C LEU A 755 24.39 2.21 -17.45
N ALA A 756 24.69 3.23 -18.27
CA ALA A 756 24.57 3.13 -19.72
C ALA A 756 25.51 2.05 -20.30
N SER A 757 26.75 1.98 -19.82
CA SER A 757 27.70 0.94 -20.23
C SER A 757 27.23 -0.46 -19.84
N LEU A 758 26.77 -0.64 -18.59
CA LEU A 758 26.32 -1.92 -18.03
C LEU A 758 25.05 -2.46 -18.69
N THR A 759 24.26 -1.60 -19.33
CA THR A 759 23.08 -1.96 -20.12
C THR A 759 23.33 -2.00 -21.64
N GLY A 760 24.57 -1.73 -22.07
CA GLY A 760 24.92 -1.71 -23.50
C GLY A 760 24.33 -0.51 -24.27
N SER A 761 23.95 0.54 -23.56
CA SER A 761 23.45 1.81 -24.07
C SER A 761 24.63 2.69 -24.49
N ILE A 762 25.23 2.35 -25.64
CA ILE A 762 26.43 2.99 -26.19
C ILE A 762 26.19 3.51 -27.60
N ASN A 763 27.00 4.48 -28.05
CA ASN A 763 26.97 4.97 -29.42
C ASN A 763 27.48 3.92 -30.41
N ARG A 764 26.54 3.18 -31.04
CA ARG A 764 26.83 2.18 -32.07
C ARG A 764 27.02 2.76 -33.49
N SER A 765 26.92 4.08 -33.67
CA SER A 765 27.10 4.71 -34.97
C SER A 765 28.59 4.96 -35.27
N THR A 766 28.93 5.26 -36.53
CA THR A 766 30.30 5.62 -36.93
C THR A 766 30.64 7.09 -36.65
N THR A 767 29.70 7.87 -36.11
CA THR A 767 29.83 9.32 -35.93
C THR A 767 29.67 9.70 -34.47
N THR A 768 30.38 10.74 -34.07
CA THR A 768 30.22 11.33 -32.74
C THR A 768 28.84 12.00 -32.59
N ILE A 769 28.19 11.78 -31.44
CA ILE A 769 26.88 12.38 -31.11
C ILE A 769 27.09 13.52 -30.13
N ALA A 770 26.52 14.69 -30.43
CA ALA A 770 26.56 15.83 -29.53
C ALA A 770 25.74 15.54 -28.26
N ASN A 771 26.33 15.75 -27.08
CA ASN A 771 25.67 15.54 -25.78
C ASN A 771 25.50 16.82 -24.95
N GLY A 772 25.82 17.98 -25.52
CA GLY A 772 25.78 19.26 -24.80
C GLY A 772 27.02 19.54 -23.95
N THR A 773 27.98 18.61 -23.86
CA THR A 773 29.25 18.82 -23.15
C THR A 773 30.41 19.18 -24.10
N ALA A 774 31.57 19.49 -23.53
CA ALA A 774 32.81 19.66 -24.29
C ALA A 774 33.39 18.33 -24.83
N ASP A 775 32.86 17.20 -24.36
CA ASP A 775 33.31 15.84 -24.64
C ASP A 775 32.13 15.01 -25.21
N PRO A 776 31.88 15.13 -26.52
CA PRO A 776 30.74 14.48 -27.17
C PRO A 776 30.95 12.97 -27.30
N ILE A 777 29.86 12.20 -27.45
CA ILE A 777 29.85 10.74 -27.35
C ILE A 777 30.48 10.13 -28.60
N ALA A 778 31.71 9.59 -28.51
CA ALA A 778 32.35 8.92 -29.63
C ALA A 778 31.77 7.52 -29.87
N PRO A 779 32.01 6.90 -31.04
CA PRO A 779 31.64 5.50 -31.27
C PRO A 779 32.18 4.58 -30.17
N GLY A 780 31.30 3.78 -29.57
CA GLY A 780 31.61 2.88 -28.46
C GLY A 780 31.44 3.47 -27.06
N ASP A 781 31.31 4.80 -26.93
CA ASP A 781 31.14 5.46 -25.63
C ASP A 781 29.68 5.37 -25.13
N PRO A 782 29.47 5.35 -23.80
CA PRO A 782 28.14 5.32 -23.20
C PRO A 782 27.32 6.57 -23.48
N PHE A 783 26.00 6.40 -23.56
CA PHE A 783 25.08 7.51 -23.74
C PHE A 783 24.88 8.31 -22.45
N TYR A 784 25.29 9.58 -22.50
CA TYR A 784 25.01 10.60 -21.49
C TYR A 784 24.71 11.94 -22.16
N PHE A 785 23.73 12.68 -21.66
CA PHE A 785 23.28 13.96 -22.23
C PHE A 785 23.14 15.03 -21.13
N GLN A 786 23.77 16.19 -21.35
CA GLN A 786 23.79 17.24 -20.36
C GLN A 786 22.48 18.04 -20.31
N ILE A 787 21.89 18.16 -19.12
CA ILE A 787 20.79 19.06 -18.79
C ILE A 787 21.34 20.46 -18.55
N SER A 788 20.99 21.40 -19.43
CA SER A 788 21.38 22.82 -19.32
C SER A 788 20.37 23.75 -20.00
N SER A 789 20.48 25.07 -19.76
CA SER A 789 19.71 26.05 -20.52
C SER A 789 20.04 25.94 -22.01
N GLY A 790 19.05 25.56 -22.83
CA GLY A 790 19.24 25.23 -24.25
C GLY A 790 19.12 23.73 -24.62
N PHE A 791 18.81 22.86 -23.65
CA PHE A 791 18.57 21.42 -23.84
C PHE A 791 17.67 21.08 -25.04
N GLY A 792 16.69 21.93 -25.36
CA GLY A 792 15.67 21.69 -26.39
C GLY A 792 16.13 21.67 -27.85
N GLY A 793 17.42 21.91 -28.16
CA GLY A 793 17.96 21.78 -29.52
C GLY A 793 18.87 20.56 -29.65
N THR A 794 20.17 20.77 -29.43
CA THR A 794 21.22 19.77 -29.75
C THR A 794 21.21 18.53 -28.88
N VAL A 795 20.70 18.62 -27.64
CA VAL A 795 20.70 17.51 -26.68
C VAL A 795 19.51 16.59 -26.91
N ALA A 796 18.32 17.16 -27.12
CA ALA A 796 17.15 16.39 -27.57
C ALA A 796 17.43 15.66 -28.89
N ASP A 797 18.04 16.33 -29.88
CA ASP A 797 18.49 15.70 -31.13
C ASP A 797 19.48 14.56 -30.88
N GLY A 798 20.38 14.72 -29.91
CA GLY A 798 21.32 13.69 -29.48
C GLY A 798 20.61 12.44 -28.91
N VAL A 799 19.64 12.63 -28.02
CA VAL A 799 18.82 11.54 -27.45
C VAL A 799 18.04 10.82 -28.55
N ILE A 800 17.44 11.58 -29.47
CA ILE A 800 16.73 11.05 -30.63
C ILE A 800 17.68 10.21 -31.49
N ASN A 801 18.89 10.71 -31.78
CA ASN A 801 19.90 9.97 -32.52
C ASN A 801 20.32 8.69 -31.78
N ALA A 802 20.46 8.72 -30.45
CA ALA A 802 20.78 7.54 -29.65
C ALA A 802 19.71 6.46 -29.78
N ILE A 803 18.43 6.83 -29.63
CA ILE A 803 17.30 5.92 -29.75
C ILE A 803 17.18 5.37 -31.18
N GLN A 804 17.26 6.23 -32.19
CA GLN A 804 17.23 5.80 -33.59
C GLN A 804 18.36 4.82 -33.89
N ASN A 805 19.58 5.10 -33.43
CA ASN A 805 20.72 4.22 -33.61
C ASN A 805 20.52 2.88 -32.89
N ALA A 806 19.93 2.86 -31.70
CA ALA A 806 19.60 1.61 -30.99
C ALA A 806 18.57 0.77 -31.76
N VAL A 807 17.68 1.41 -32.51
CA VAL A 807 16.62 0.76 -33.31
C VAL A 807 17.09 0.38 -34.72
N THR A 808 18.08 1.06 -35.29
CA THR A 808 18.45 0.91 -36.71
C THR A 808 19.84 0.34 -36.96
N ASN A 809 20.78 0.47 -36.01
CA ASN A 809 22.13 -0.09 -36.18
C ASN A 809 22.21 -1.51 -35.63
N VAL A 810 22.84 -2.38 -36.41
CA VAL A 810 23.12 -3.77 -36.02
C VAL A 810 24.55 -3.85 -35.51
N ALA A 811 24.72 -4.28 -34.26
CA ALA A 811 26.01 -4.76 -33.79
C ALA A 811 26.17 -6.23 -34.19
N MET A 812 27.26 -6.57 -34.86
CA MET A 812 27.65 -7.94 -35.15
C MET A 812 28.80 -8.34 -34.24
N ASP A 813 28.54 -9.24 -33.29
CA ASP A 813 29.61 -9.91 -32.55
C ASP A 813 30.04 -11.16 -33.30
N ILE A 814 31.19 -11.07 -33.97
CA ILE A 814 31.81 -12.22 -34.66
C ILE A 814 32.75 -12.89 -33.65
N THR A 815 32.28 -13.98 -33.04
CA THR A 815 33.17 -14.85 -32.26
C THR A 815 33.93 -15.75 -33.22
N VAL A 816 35.22 -15.49 -33.42
CA VAL A 816 36.13 -16.42 -34.11
C VAL A 816 36.59 -17.44 -33.08
N ARG A 817 36.02 -18.65 -33.14
CA ARG A 817 36.50 -19.78 -32.34
C ARG A 817 37.67 -20.47 -33.04
#